data_AF-A0A9N9AW63-F1
#
_entry.id   AF-A0A9N9AW63-F1
#
_cell.length_a   1.000
_cell.length_b   1.000
_cell.length_c   1.000
_cell.angle_alpha   90.00
_cell.angle_beta   90.00
_cell.angle_gamma   90.00
#
_symmetry.space_group_name_H-M   'P 1'
#
loop_
_entity.id
_entity.type
_entity.pdbx_description
1 polymer ?
#
loop_
_entity_poly.entity_id
_entity_poly.type
_entity_poly.pdbx_seq_one_letter_code
_entity_poly.pdbx_strand_id
1 'polypeptide(L)'
;MGKRRKKPLTANPGSKPIQTARPSKKTKTELTPANPSSSQKKRKHGKDSNPKPDKHSRPNSSTDEQEFVEIDNMDWSEVVCPDSVFLGDDLGGFLCLEEIDGVDVEYKGDDKVGKIVKFKKVKGWKQNSNKRGSAKPEEPLSIEETQKYYDLDEFNEELVAKLEDAGEQDDATTSDEAPPKNLDNQKDGLVNENGSEDVDDDDERAAVGDSDTDEKMKISENSPWSAFNLFPAVLEALESLTFTKPTPIQEKALPFGLSGRDVIGTAETGSGKTLAFGIPILQHLLAMNEKERECELAGLILTPTRELTIQVKDHLKDIGKHARLKIMTIVGGMSVQKQNRLLSQKPNIIVATPGRLWDIISADSTFLNRLRSIRFLVLDEADRMLEKNHFNELSQILTVLSRKRVHTDEWGAEAKVTNIDLPPRQTFVFSATLDAKFQDEQPAFVDVTSDDVVPESLEESKVDCTVNDKDVYVYYFVLRYPGRTLIFVNSIDAIRRLVPVMRLLSVEVLGLHAQMQQKQRLKNLDRFKANDKAVMVASDVAARGLDIPMVEHVIHYQLPRSGDIYVHRSGRTARARKSGISLMLCSPEEQSLYKKICYKLKKAGGLPDFPVEHDIVKKLKQRINLAKQIDAEEHRLQKVGHDDDWYKRAAKELEIDIDEDLLKNADSSETKEKKQRIKSLKTQLKSLLSQPVIPRGISTKYITSGVVRDLADRLLDEKTPKHFRECRWKSSLAATYNWEDPLLLEKQLTDEELAVRETAHAYSQGKLFPRILKAYRHEHYDRDVLHEMGALGLLGSTIKGYGCAGVSSVAYGLIAREIERIDSGYRSVMSVQSSLVMHPIYEFGSQEQKDKYLTKLAKGEIVGAFGLTEPNHGSDPSSMETYAHKIGHTYILNGTKTWITNSPIADILIVWAKCKEDNKIRGFILEKGMKGLFTPTIEGKLSLRASITGMIMMDGVEVPEENVLPHIEGLKGPFTCLNNARYGIAWGVLGAAEFCLAQARQYALDRRQFGVPLARFQLIQKKFADANTEIALGLQGCLRVGRLKDEGKIAPELISMIKRNSCGKALEIARSMREVLGGNGISDEYHIIRHEQNLVSTNTYEGTHDIHSLILGKAITGHQAFTAS
;
A
#
# COMPACT_ATOMS: atom_id res chain seq x y z
N MET A 1 -32.04 33.90 25.56
CA MET A 1 -31.47 34.87 24.59
C MET A 1 -30.47 35.76 25.32
N GLY A 2 -29.45 36.30 24.64
CA GLY A 2 -28.48 37.21 25.29
C GLY A 2 -27.45 37.82 24.32
N LYS A 3 -27.79 38.96 23.70
CA LYS A 3 -26.84 39.78 22.92
C LYS A 3 -26.51 41.06 23.69
N ARG A 4 -25.22 41.28 24.00
CA ARG A 4 -24.43 42.41 23.43
C ARG A 4 -22.95 42.35 23.85
N ARG A 5 -22.11 42.97 23.03
CA ARG A 5 -20.64 43.07 23.19
C ARG A 5 -20.27 44.44 23.76
N LYS A 6 -19.11 44.53 24.44
CA LYS A 6 -17.99 45.41 24.04
C LYS A 6 -16.67 45.00 24.77
N LYS A 7 -15.56 45.55 24.29
CA LYS A 7 -14.13 45.32 24.62
C LYS A 7 -13.50 46.75 24.80
N PRO A 8 -12.21 46.97 25.17
CA PRO A 8 -11.11 46.03 25.49
C PRO A 8 -10.11 46.43 26.64
N LEU A 9 -9.18 45.50 26.95
CA LEU A 9 -7.70 45.66 27.18
C LEU A 9 -7.02 46.12 28.51
N THR A 10 -5.84 45.49 28.72
CA THR A 10 -4.61 45.82 29.53
C THR A 10 -4.50 45.58 31.06
N ALA A 11 -3.35 44.97 31.43
CA ALA A 11 -2.44 45.25 32.58
C ALA A 11 -1.99 44.02 33.43
N ASN A 12 -0.71 44.03 33.86
CA ASN A 12 -0.03 43.01 34.70
C ASN A 12 -0.30 43.22 36.22
N PRO A 13 0.06 42.22 37.07
CA PRO A 13 1.18 42.45 38.02
C PRO A 13 2.07 41.21 38.26
N GLY A 14 3.11 41.35 39.11
CA GLY A 14 3.97 40.26 39.63
C GLY A 14 4.67 40.63 40.95
N SER A 15 5.31 39.68 41.65
CA SER A 15 5.87 39.90 43.00
C SER A 15 7.09 39.03 43.40
N LYS A 16 7.91 39.62 44.30
CA LYS A 16 9.18 39.20 44.99
C LYS A 16 9.02 37.99 45.97
N PRO A 17 10.03 37.45 46.72
CA PRO A 17 11.36 38.00 47.14
C PRO A 17 12.60 37.04 47.13
N ILE A 18 13.66 37.35 47.93
CA ILE A 18 15.09 36.96 47.78
C ILE A 18 15.83 36.85 49.15
N GLN A 19 17.00 36.16 49.24
CA GLN A 19 18.05 36.12 50.32
C GLN A 19 17.71 35.35 51.64
N THR A 20 18.61 34.81 52.50
CA THR A 20 20.10 34.60 52.66
C THR A 20 20.29 33.48 53.74
N ALA A 21 21.44 32.88 54.15
CA ALA A 21 22.74 32.44 53.61
C ALA A 21 23.72 32.06 54.79
N ARG A 22 24.22 30.80 54.86
CA ARG A 22 25.46 30.32 55.62
C ARG A 22 25.46 30.31 57.19
N PRO A 23 26.42 29.65 57.92
CA PRO A 23 27.36 28.53 57.58
C PRO A 23 27.67 27.43 58.68
N SER A 24 27.88 26.17 58.24
CA SER A 24 28.95 25.19 58.61
C SER A 24 29.25 24.61 60.03
N LYS A 25 29.48 23.26 60.03
CA LYS A 25 30.56 22.42 60.68
C LYS A 25 30.37 21.67 62.05
N LYS A 26 30.62 20.33 61.94
CA LYS A 26 31.49 19.41 62.76
C LYS A 26 30.95 18.49 63.90
N THR A 27 31.01 17.15 63.63
CA THR A 27 31.51 16.03 64.51
C THR A 27 30.75 15.65 65.81
N LYS A 28 30.85 14.45 66.44
CA LYS A 28 31.60 13.18 66.23
C LYS A 28 30.99 12.00 67.05
N THR A 29 31.00 10.76 66.52
CA THR A 29 31.24 9.40 67.15
C THR A 29 30.82 8.32 66.11
N GLU A 30 31.47 7.19 65.79
CA GLU A 30 32.45 6.24 66.39
C GLU A 30 31.85 4.99 67.06
N LEU A 31 32.09 3.80 66.45
CA LEU A 31 32.76 2.59 67.05
C LEU A 31 32.71 1.33 66.12
N THR A 32 33.75 1.14 65.28
CA THR A 32 34.73 0.01 65.22
C THR A 32 34.36 -1.47 65.61
N PRO A 33 35.18 -2.50 65.24
CA PRO A 33 36.06 -2.73 64.05
C PRO A 33 36.24 -4.23 63.57
N ALA A 34 37.22 -4.47 62.68
CA ALA A 34 38.21 -5.59 62.67
C ALA A 34 37.86 -7.00 62.09
N ASN A 35 38.78 -7.83 61.55
CA ASN A 35 40.11 -7.71 60.83
C ASN A 35 40.63 -9.16 60.51
N PRO A 36 41.92 -9.48 60.23
CA PRO A 36 42.95 -8.94 59.30
C PRO A 36 43.50 -10.05 58.32
N SER A 37 44.53 -9.90 57.46
CA SER A 37 46.00 -9.88 57.76
C SER A 37 46.82 -10.06 56.46
N SER A 38 48.11 -9.67 56.30
CA SER A 38 49.07 -8.84 57.08
C SER A 38 50.26 -8.36 56.17
N SER A 39 51.26 -7.62 56.70
CA SER A 39 52.37 -6.99 55.93
C SER A 39 53.76 -7.21 56.60
N GLN A 40 54.95 -6.94 56.03
CA GLN A 40 55.37 -5.87 55.10
C GLN A 40 56.59 -6.31 54.19
N LYS A 41 57.76 -5.67 53.96
CA LYS A 41 58.52 -4.53 54.56
C LYS A 41 59.52 -3.88 53.57
N LYS A 42 60.32 -2.92 54.06
CA LYS A 42 61.31 -1.98 53.46
C LYS A 42 62.76 -2.55 53.47
N ARG A 43 63.85 -2.04 52.83
CA ARG A 43 64.20 -0.86 51.96
C ARG A 43 65.68 -0.95 51.46
N LYS A 44 66.03 -0.39 50.27
CA LYS A 44 67.36 0.18 49.81
C LYS A 44 68.63 -0.71 49.90
N HIS A 45 69.72 -0.64 49.12
CA HIS A 45 70.29 0.14 47.97
C HIS A 45 71.48 -0.72 47.40
N GLY A 46 72.24 -0.48 46.30
CA GLY A 46 72.31 0.54 45.22
C GLY A 46 73.72 0.57 44.54
N LYS A 47 73.85 1.17 43.34
CA LYS A 47 75.08 1.34 42.47
C LYS A 47 75.57 0.14 41.60
N ASP A 48 76.42 0.48 40.62
CA ASP A 48 76.58 -0.16 39.30
C ASP A 48 77.89 -0.94 39.05
N SER A 49 77.92 -1.92 38.11
CA SER A 49 78.64 -1.83 36.81
C SER A 49 79.02 -3.18 36.12
N ASN A 50 78.50 -3.40 34.89
CA ASN A 50 78.99 -4.32 33.82
C ASN A 50 79.14 -5.84 34.10
N PRO A 51 79.38 -6.72 33.08
CA PRO A 51 79.52 -6.50 31.63
C PRO A 51 78.50 -7.25 30.73
N LYS A 52 78.61 -7.06 29.40
CA LYS A 52 77.92 -7.85 28.34
C LYS A 52 78.53 -9.25 28.15
N PRO A 53 77.75 -10.22 27.62
CA PRO A 53 77.95 -10.60 26.20
C PRO A 53 76.63 -10.70 25.38
N ASP A 54 76.72 -10.73 24.05
CA ASP A 54 75.56 -10.80 23.13
C ASP A 54 75.24 -12.25 22.68
N LYS A 55 73.95 -12.65 22.69
CA LYS A 55 73.18 -13.16 21.52
C LYS A 55 71.76 -13.65 21.90
N HIS A 56 70.86 -13.62 20.91
CA HIS A 56 69.50 -14.22 20.90
C HIS A 56 68.56 -13.93 22.09
N SER A 57 68.07 -12.69 22.18
CA SER A 57 66.63 -12.40 22.37
C SER A 57 66.33 -10.91 22.18
N ARG A 58 65.17 -10.60 21.59
CA ARG A 58 64.56 -9.26 21.52
C ARG A 58 63.03 -9.41 21.58
N PRO A 59 62.31 -8.47 22.22
CA PRO A 59 61.77 -8.85 23.52
C PRO A 59 60.26 -8.66 23.68
N ASN A 60 59.70 -9.23 24.74
CA ASN A 60 58.46 -8.72 25.32
C ASN A 60 58.70 -7.29 25.83
N SER A 61 57.89 -6.34 25.39
CA SER A 61 57.82 -4.98 25.93
C SER A 61 56.48 -4.77 26.64
N SER A 62 56.56 -4.43 27.93
CA SER A 62 55.57 -3.66 28.72
C SER A 62 54.09 -3.91 28.46
N THR A 63 53.43 -4.50 29.46
CA THR A 63 51.98 -4.33 29.70
C THR A 63 51.65 -2.86 29.92
N ASP A 64 51.05 -2.22 28.92
CA ASP A 64 50.37 -0.94 29.07
C ASP A 64 49.01 -1.18 29.74
N GLU A 65 48.84 -0.76 30.99
CA GLU A 65 47.51 -0.66 31.60
C GLU A 65 46.77 0.53 30.97
N GLN A 66 45.80 0.24 30.10
CA GLN A 66 45.06 1.26 29.35
C GLN A 66 43.73 1.55 30.06
N GLU A 67 43.62 2.77 30.60
CA GLU A 67 42.43 3.25 31.31
C GLU A 67 41.19 3.27 30.40
N PHE A 68 40.10 2.67 30.91
CA PHE A 68 38.76 2.79 30.34
C PHE A 68 38.01 3.94 31.02
N VAL A 69 37.12 4.62 30.31
CA VAL A 69 36.43 5.83 30.79
C VAL A 69 34.92 5.62 30.80
N GLU A 70 34.24 6.11 31.84
CA GLU A 70 32.78 6.11 31.93
C GLU A 70 32.16 7.21 31.05
N ILE A 71 30.99 6.93 30.46
CA ILE A 71 30.38 7.76 29.40
C ILE A 71 30.05 9.20 29.85
N ASP A 72 29.72 9.37 31.14
CA ASP A 72 29.41 10.67 31.76
C ASP A 72 30.65 11.56 31.97
N ASN A 73 31.86 11.00 31.82
CA ASN A 73 33.15 11.68 32.02
C ASN A 73 33.89 11.93 30.69
N MET A 74 33.16 12.16 29.60
CA MET A 74 33.71 12.38 28.26
C MET A 74 33.40 13.79 27.71
N ASP A 75 34.20 14.24 26.73
CA ASP A 75 34.12 15.59 26.17
C ASP A 75 33.12 15.63 24.99
N TRP A 76 31.84 15.84 25.31
CA TRP A 76 30.75 15.95 24.33
C TRP A 76 30.73 17.33 23.62
N SER A 77 30.27 17.36 22.37
CA SER A 77 30.19 18.58 21.53
C SER A 77 28.77 18.83 21.01
N GLU A 78 28.23 20.03 21.19
CA GLU A 78 26.86 20.39 20.77
C GLU A 78 26.78 20.69 19.25
N VAL A 79 25.86 20.03 18.54
CA VAL A 79 25.74 20.10 17.08
C VAL A 79 24.78 21.22 16.64
N VAL A 80 25.32 22.24 15.98
CA VAL A 80 24.54 23.38 15.46
C VAL A 80 23.82 22.99 14.15
N CYS A 81 22.49 22.87 14.21
CA CYS A 81 21.66 22.65 13.02
C CYS A 81 21.50 23.93 12.16
N PRO A 82 21.43 23.84 10.81
CA PRO A 82 21.15 24.99 9.95
C PRO A 82 19.68 25.43 10.02
N ASP A 83 19.44 26.76 9.94
CA ASP A 83 18.11 27.39 10.07
C ASP A 83 17.05 26.90 9.06
N SER A 84 17.46 26.27 7.96
CA SER A 84 16.55 25.74 6.93
C SER A 84 15.70 24.53 7.38
N VAL A 85 15.89 24.03 8.59
CA VAL A 85 15.16 22.87 9.13
C VAL A 85 13.82 23.27 9.79
N PHE A 86 13.66 24.52 10.25
CA PHE A 86 12.48 24.97 11.00
C PHE A 86 11.89 26.27 10.44
N LEU A 87 10.76 26.17 9.74
CA LEU A 87 9.85 27.28 9.46
C LEU A 87 8.47 26.97 10.02
N GLY A 88 8.28 27.32 11.30
CA GLY A 88 7.04 27.09 12.04
C GLY A 88 7.26 27.21 13.55
N ASP A 89 7.09 28.42 14.09
CA ASP A 89 7.21 28.71 15.52
C ASP A 89 6.05 28.09 16.32
N ASP A 90 6.23 26.88 16.88
CA ASP A 90 5.57 26.41 18.13
C ASP A 90 6.10 25.02 18.61
N LEU A 91 7.43 24.80 18.59
CA LEU A 91 8.07 23.59 19.14
C LEU A 91 9.02 23.90 20.30
N GLY A 92 8.43 24.30 21.42
CA GLY A 92 9.12 24.58 22.69
C GLY A 92 9.67 23.33 23.40
N GLY A 93 10.64 22.65 22.79
CA GLY A 93 11.56 21.71 23.43
C GLY A 93 11.30 20.22 23.18
N PHE A 94 12.24 19.57 22.48
CA PHE A 94 12.79 18.25 22.82
C PHE A 94 14.08 18.01 22.00
N LEU A 95 15.10 17.39 22.61
CA LEU A 95 16.39 16.93 22.03
C LEU A 95 17.31 18.00 21.38
N CYS A 96 18.38 18.37 22.09
CA CYS A 96 19.65 18.72 21.44
C CYS A 96 20.34 17.46 20.89
N LEU A 97 21.19 17.62 19.88
CA LEU A 97 22.11 16.58 19.41
C LEU A 97 23.52 16.92 19.88
N GLU A 98 24.14 15.99 20.60
CA GLU A 98 25.53 16.06 21.00
C GLU A 98 26.31 14.95 20.30
N GLU A 99 27.44 15.29 19.71
CA GLU A 99 28.36 14.33 19.10
C GLU A 99 29.60 14.12 19.97
N ILE A 100 30.10 12.89 19.99
CA ILE A 100 31.38 12.52 20.56
C ILE A 100 32.21 11.81 19.50
N ASP A 101 33.49 12.13 19.49
CA ASP A 101 34.37 11.86 18.37
C ASP A 101 35.71 11.30 18.91
N GLY A 102 36.43 10.50 18.12
CA GLY A 102 37.71 9.91 18.53
C GLY A 102 37.70 8.94 19.74
N VAL A 103 36.59 8.22 19.97
CA VAL A 103 36.47 7.15 20.99
C VAL A 103 36.47 5.78 20.32
N ASP A 104 37.23 4.83 20.89
CA ASP A 104 37.33 3.44 20.45
C ASP A 104 36.47 2.52 21.35
N VAL A 105 35.95 1.42 20.78
CA VAL A 105 34.84 0.62 21.37
C VAL A 105 35.18 -0.88 21.40
N GLU A 106 35.36 -1.43 22.60
CA GLU A 106 35.68 -2.85 22.81
C GLU A 106 34.48 -3.61 23.42
N TYR A 107 34.16 -4.77 22.85
CA TYR A 107 33.09 -5.66 23.32
C TYR A 107 33.69 -6.86 24.07
N LYS A 108 33.35 -7.06 25.35
CA LYS A 108 33.81 -8.20 26.15
C LYS A 108 32.67 -8.96 26.83
N GLY A 109 32.67 -10.28 26.63
CA GLY A 109 31.74 -11.23 27.23
C GLY A 109 31.70 -12.55 26.45
N ASP A 110 31.40 -13.64 27.15
CA ASP A 110 31.19 -14.97 26.55
C ASP A 110 29.72 -15.14 26.12
N ASP A 111 29.47 -15.93 25.09
CA ASP A 111 28.21 -15.97 24.33
C ASP A 111 26.99 -16.48 25.13
N LYS A 112 27.19 -16.93 26.38
CA LYS A 112 26.14 -17.42 27.28
C LYS A 112 25.66 -16.40 28.33
N VAL A 113 26.36 -15.27 28.50
CA VAL A 113 26.03 -14.26 29.53
C VAL A 113 25.82 -12.86 28.92
N GLY A 114 26.21 -12.65 27.66
CA GLY A 114 26.05 -11.39 26.95
C GLY A 114 27.34 -10.55 26.95
N LYS A 115 27.48 -9.70 25.93
CA LYS A 115 28.68 -8.89 25.69
C LYS A 115 28.47 -7.47 26.18
N ILE A 116 29.32 -7.03 27.09
CA ILE A 116 29.32 -5.68 27.65
C ILE A 116 30.24 -4.80 26.80
N VAL A 117 29.75 -3.60 26.47
CA VAL A 117 30.49 -2.59 25.70
C VAL A 117 31.34 -1.75 26.64
N LYS A 118 32.59 -1.45 26.28
CA LYS A 118 33.44 -0.48 26.99
C LYS A 118 34.12 0.49 26.02
N PHE A 119 34.28 1.72 26.49
CA PHE A 119 34.77 2.86 25.72
C PHE A 119 36.18 3.27 26.15
N LYS A 120 36.97 3.78 25.19
CA LYS A 120 38.41 4.03 25.34
C LYS A 120 38.83 5.27 24.56
N LYS A 121 39.57 6.18 25.21
CA LYS A 121 39.95 7.48 24.63
C LYS A 121 41.26 7.36 23.84
N VAL A 122 41.27 7.78 22.57
CA VAL A 122 42.44 7.62 21.69
C VAL A 122 43.54 8.63 22.02
N LYS A 123 44.64 8.15 22.62
CA LYS A 123 45.83 8.99 22.92
C LYS A 123 46.53 9.40 21.62
N GLY A 124 46.71 10.71 21.41
CA GLY A 124 47.49 11.29 20.30
C GLY A 124 46.70 12.24 19.40
N TRP A 125 45.38 12.30 19.53
CA TRP A 125 44.55 13.16 18.70
C TRP A 125 44.67 14.65 19.08
N LYS A 126 44.52 15.53 18.08
CA LYS A 126 44.59 16.99 18.21
C LYS A 126 43.40 17.60 17.47
N GLN A 127 42.60 18.39 18.16
CA GLN A 127 41.57 19.22 17.52
C GLN A 127 42.24 20.27 16.62
N ASN A 128 41.83 20.31 15.35
CA ASN A 128 42.28 21.30 14.37
C ASN A 128 41.35 22.53 14.42
N SER A 129 41.47 23.34 15.47
CA SER A 129 40.74 24.61 15.54
C SER A 129 41.28 25.62 14.51
N ASN A 130 40.37 26.39 13.91
CA ASN A 130 40.63 27.42 12.89
C ASN A 130 41.24 26.97 11.55
N LYS A 131 40.38 26.51 10.63
CA LYS A 131 40.42 26.97 9.23
C LYS A 131 39.02 27.37 8.75
N ARG A 132 38.73 28.68 8.73
CA ARG A 132 37.62 29.23 7.94
C ARG A 132 38.04 29.25 6.47
N GLY A 133 37.41 28.42 5.65
CA GLY A 133 37.59 28.41 4.20
C GLY A 133 36.61 27.43 3.56
N SER A 134 35.84 27.90 2.58
CA SER A 134 34.94 27.05 1.81
C SER A 134 35.74 26.04 0.99
N ALA A 135 35.56 24.74 1.25
CA ALA A 135 36.04 23.70 0.35
C ALA A 135 35.35 23.87 -1.00
N LYS A 136 36.14 23.97 -2.08
CA LYS A 136 35.61 23.77 -3.44
C LYS A 136 35.32 22.28 -3.63
N PRO A 137 34.36 21.89 -4.49
CA PRO A 137 34.35 20.55 -5.04
C PRO A 137 35.68 20.27 -5.74
N GLU A 138 36.21 19.06 -5.60
CA GLU A 138 37.32 18.60 -6.42
C GLU A 138 36.84 18.46 -7.88
N GLU A 139 37.71 18.78 -8.83
CA GLU A 139 37.37 18.70 -10.25
C GLU A 139 37.30 17.23 -10.71
N PRO A 140 36.42 16.86 -11.66
CA PRO A 140 36.36 15.50 -12.17
C PRO A 140 37.67 15.13 -12.88
N LEU A 141 38.06 13.86 -12.73
CA LEU A 141 39.26 13.28 -13.35
C LEU A 141 39.32 13.54 -14.86
N SER A 142 40.53 13.66 -15.40
CA SER A 142 40.73 13.97 -16.82
C SER A 142 40.27 12.83 -17.73
N ILE A 143 40.00 13.18 -18.99
CA ILE A 143 39.60 12.20 -20.02
C ILE A 143 40.71 11.17 -20.25
N GLU A 144 41.97 11.60 -20.22
CA GLU A 144 43.16 10.75 -20.41
C GLU A 144 43.37 9.76 -19.25
N GLU A 145 43.07 10.17 -18.00
CA GLU A 145 43.05 9.26 -16.85
C GLU A 145 41.87 8.29 -16.91
N THR A 146 40.72 8.73 -17.43
CA THR A 146 39.51 7.90 -17.60
C THR A 146 39.70 6.82 -18.68
N GLN A 147 40.50 7.09 -19.72
CA GLN A 147 40.80 6.13 -20.80
C GLN A 147 41.63 4.92 -20.37
N LYS A 148 42.16 4.86 -19.13
CA LYS A 148 42.92 3.71 -18.63
C LYS A 148 42.08 2.52 -18.12
N TYR A 149 40.74 2.60 -18.17
CA TYR A 149 39.87 1.59 -17.56
C TYR A 149 38.79 0.97 -18.45
N TYR A 150 38.64 1.39 -19.71
CA TYR A 150 37.73 0.75 -20.67
C TYR A 150 38.32 0.71 -22.08
N ASP A 151 38.86 -0.46 -22.42
CA ASP A 151 38.93 -0.99 -23.78
C ASP A 151 38.53 -2.49 -23.71
N LEU A 152 38.19 -3.09 -24.86
CA LEU A 152 37.51 -4.40 -25.09
C LEU A 152 36.01 -4.31 -25.41
N ASP A 153 35.67 -4.18 -26.69
CA ASP A 153 34.34 -4.49 -27.25
C ASP A 153 34.50 -5.01 -28.72
N GLU A 154 35.39 -5.99 -28.94
CA GLU A 154 35.54 -6.71 -30.23
C GLU A 154 34.71 -8.02 -30.25
N PHE A 155 33.60 -8.00 -30.99
CA PHE A 155 32.65 -9.12 -31.06
C PHE A 155 32.70 -9.81 -32.43
N ASN A 156 32.94 -11.13 -32.46
CA ASN A 156 33.01 -11.93 -33.68
C ASN A 156 31.65 -12.59 -33.97
N GLU A 157 31.02 -12.27 -35.11
CA GLU A 157 29.70 -12.77 -35.50
C GLU A 157 29.68 -14.25 -35.93
N GLU A 158 30.81 -14.86 -36.32
CA GLU A 158 30.85 -16.26 -36.82
C GLU A 158 30.59 -17.33 -35.74
N LEU A 159 30.95 -17.07 -34.48
CA LEU A 159 30.91 -18.10 -33.43
C LEU A 159 29.48 -18.48 -33.01
N VAL A 160 28.53 -17.55 -33.15
CA VAL A 160 27.12 -17.76 -32.80
C VAL A 160 26.44 -18.70 -33.80
N ALA A 161 26.77 -18.59 -35.09
CA ALA A 161 26.15 -19.38 -36.16
C ALA A 161 26.44 -20.89 -36.06
N LYS A 162 27.46 -21.30 -35.31
CA LYS A 162 27.85 -22.72 -35.12
C LYS A 162 27.25 -23.36 -33.86
N LEU A 163 26.43 -22.65 -33.10
CA LEU A 163 25.83 -23.11 -31.84
C LEU A 163 24.31 -23.30 -31.91
N GLU A 164 23.65 -22.96 -33.01
CA GLU A 164 22.22 -23.23 -33.24
C GLU A 164 21.98 -24.57 -33.97
N ASP A 165 23.03 -25.24 -34.45
CA ASP A 165 22.98 -26.37 -35.41
C ASP A 165 23.32 -27.76 -34.80
N ALA A 166 23.36 -27.86 -33.46
CA ALA A 166 23.74 -29.09 -32.75
C ALA A 166 22.97 -29.24 -31.42
N GLY A 167 21.75 -29.80 -31.45
CA GLY A 167 20.89 -29.83 -30.25
C GLY A 167 19.65 -30.73 -30.22
N GLU A 168 19.42 -31.62 -31.19
CA GLU A 168 18.33 -32.63 -31.13
C GLU A 168 18.84 -34.04 -31.50
N GLN A 169 18.09 -35.07 -31.09
CA GLN A 169 18.47 -36.50 -30.91
C GLN A 169 19.33 -36.80 -29.66
N ASP A 170 19.16 -37.90 -28.92
CA ASP A 170 18.00 -38.75 -28.56
C ASP A 170 18.33 -39.39 -27.19
N ASP A 171 17.44 -39.97 -26.36
CA ASP A 171 16.83 -41.31 -26.43
C ASP A 171 16.08 -41.53 -25.06
N ALA A 172 15.19 -42.50 -24.77
CA ALA A 172 14.67 -43.67 -25.50
C ALA A 172 13.33 -44.19 -24.90
N THR A 173 12.40 -44.67 -25.74
CA THR A 173 11.41 -45.78 -25.50
C THR A 173 10.40 -45.70 -24.32
N THR A 174 9.16 -46.20 -24.40
CA THR A 174 8.67 -47.54 -24.84
C THR A 174 7.15 -47.52 -25.16
N SER A 175 6.69 -48.40 -26.09
CA SER A 175 5.34 -49.05 -26.18
C SER A 175 4.04 -48.21 -26.14
N ASP A 176 2.99 -48.44 -26.95
CA ASP A 176 2.76 -49.46 -28.00
C ASP A 176 1.56 -49.09 -28.93
N GLU A 177 1.27 -49.97 -29.90
CA GLU A 177 0.04 -50.07 -30.73
C GLU A 177 -0.16 -49.16 -31.98
N ALA A 178 0.47 -49.63 -33.07
CA ALA A 178 -0.21 -50.11 -34.29
C ALA A 178 -0.74 -49.13 -35.39
N PRO A 179 -0.82 -49.58 -36.67
CA PRO A 179 -0.58 -48.70 -37.82
C PRO A 179 -1.69 -48.78 -38.92
N PRO A 180 -1.40 -48.72 -40.24
CA PRO A 180 -1.35 -47.48 -41.02
C PRO A 180 -2.38 -47.44 -42.16
N LYS A 181 -2.41 -46.35 -42.94
CA LYS A 181 -3.02 -46.31 -44.27
C LYS A 181 -2.11 -45.66 -45.30
N ASN A 182 -2.20 -46.13 -46.54
CA ASN A 182 -1.55 -45.55 -47.71
C ASN A 182 -2.44 -45.82 -48.95
N LEU A 183 -2.41 -44.90 -49.92
CA LEU A 183 -2.98 -44.98 -51.28
C LEU A 183 -4.52 -45.04 -51.48
N ASP A 184 -4.99 -44.00 -52.18
CA ASP A 184 -5.90 -43.98 -53.35
C ASP A 184 -7.21 -44.81 -53.38
N ASN A 185 -8.36 -44.13 -53.51
CA ASN A 185 -8.97 -43.87 -54.83
C ASN A 185 -10.27 -43.01 -54.80
N GLN A 186 -10.47 -42.27 -55.90
CA GLN A 186 -11.75 -41.94 -56.58
C GLN A 186 -12.96 -41.31 -55.82
N LYS A 187 -13.16 -40.02 -56.15
CA LYS A 187 -14.39 -39.41 -56.69
C LYS A 187 -15.65 -39.11 -55.84
N ASP A 188 -16.28 -38.00 -56.29
CA ASP A 188 -17.67 -37.55 -56.18
C ASP A 188 -18.28 -37.28 -54.78
N GLY A 189 -18.66 -36.01 -54.50
CA GLY A 189 -19.63 -35.72 -53.43
C GLY A 189 -19.53 -34.40 -52.62
N LEU A 190 -19.84 -33.25 -53.24
CA LEU A 190 -20.54 -32.09 -52.63
C LEU A 190 -19.96 -31.32 -51.40
N VAL A 191 -19.78 -30.00 -51.64
CA VAL A 191 -20.23 -28.84 -50.81
C VAL A 191 -19.34 -28.26 -49.67
N ASN A 192 -18.95 -27.01 -49.95
CA ASN A 192 -18.68 -25.82 -49.10
C ASN A 192 -17.36 -25.53 -48.35
N GLU A 193 -16.99 -24.24 -48.53
CA GLU A 193 -16.38 -23.29 -47.58
C GLU A 193 -14.85 -23.27 -47.34
N ASN A 194 -14.21 -22.52 -48.24
CA ASN A 194 -13.41 -21.33 -47.95
C ASN A 194 -12.09 -21.47 -47.15
N GLY A 195 -10.99 -21.43 -47.91
CA GLY A 195 -9.67 -20.99 -47.46
C GLY A 195 -8.94 -20.24 -48.57
N SER A 196 -8.21 -19.21 -48.15
CA SER A 196 -7.03 -18.56 -48.77
C SER A 196 -6.12 -19.48 -49.62
N GLU A 197 -5.29 -18.98 -50.55
CA GLU A 197 -4.80 -17.61 -50.81
C GLU A 197 -4.31 -17.44 -52.27
N ASP A 198 -4.11 -16.19 -52.69
CA ASP A 198 -3.26 -15.60 -53.75
C ASP A 198 -2.50 -16.48 -54.78
N VAL A 199 -2.47 -15.98 -56.04
CA VAL A 199 -1.22 -15.66 -56.78
C VAL A 199 -1.53 -14.73 -57.97
N ASP A 200 -0.61 -13.81 -58.27
CA ASP A 200 -0.69 -12.83 -59.37
C ASP A 200 -0.53 -13.45 -60.78
N ASP A 201 -1.12 -12.82 -61.81
CA ASP A 201 -0.34 -12.02 -62.80
C ASP A 201 -1.25 -11.22 -63.77
N ASP A 202 -0.65 -10.27 -64.51
CA ASP A 202 -1.31 -9.30 -65.41
C ASP A 202 -1.94 -9.89 -66.70
N ASP A 203 -2.97 -9.22 -67.26
CA ASP A 203 -2.92 -8.77 -68.67
C ASP A 203 -3.90 -7.58 -68.99
N GLU A 204 -3.75 -6.97 -70.16
CA GLU A 204 -4.32 -5.66 -70.54
C GLU A 204 -5.71 -5.64 -71.24
N ARG A 205 -6.49 -4.59 -70.91
CA ARG A 205 -7.34 -3.74 -71.78
C ARG A 205 -8.52 -4.32 -72.61
N ALA A 206 -9.69 -3.74 -72.33
CA ALA A 206 -10.79 -3.37 -73.26
C ALA A 206 -11.61 -4.52 -73.90
N ALA A 207 -12.91 -4.37 -74.23
CA ALA A 207 -13.70 -3.16 -74.44
C ALA A 207 -15.21 -3.32 -74.14
N VAL A 208 -15.90 -2.19 -74.01
CA VAL A 208 -17.34 -1.89 -74.26
C VAL A 208 -18.32 -3.08 -74.39
N GLY A 209 -19.27 -3.18 -73.45
CA GLY A 209 -20.49 -3.99 -73.56
C GLY A 209 -21.58 -3.41 -72.65
N ASP A 210 -22.62 -2.82 -73.25
CA ASP A 210 -23.64 -1.99 -72.58
C ASP A 210 -24.91 -2.78 -72.21
N SER A 211 -25.40 -2.66 -70.97
CA SER A 211 -26.85 -2.71 -70.60
C SER A 211 -27.08 -2.53 -69.10
N ASP A 212 -28.11 -1.75 -68.77
CA ASP A 212 -28.52 -1.30 -67.43
C ASP A 212 -28.79 -2.39 -66.37
N THR A 213 -28.28 -2.16 -65.15
CA THR A 213 -29.11 -2.23 -63.92
C THR A 213 -28.66 -1.18 -62.90
N ASP A 214 -29.62 -0.50 -62.26
CA ASP A 214 -29.41 0.60 -61.31
C ASP A 214 -28.98 0.08 -59.92
N GLU A 215 -27.68 0.04 -59.62
CA GLU A 215 -27.18 0.09 -58.23
C GLU A 215 -26.19 1.24 -58.06
N LYS A 216 -26.71 2.45 -57.89
CA LYS A 216 -25.94 3.57 -57.32
C LYS A 216 -25.60 3.24 -55.87
N MET A 217 -24.39 2.71 -55.63
CA MET A 217 -23.84 2.59 -54.28
C MET A 217 -23.91 3.94 -53.58
N LYS A 218 -24.73 4.01 -52.52
CA LYS A 218 -24.91 5.23 -51.74
C LYS A 218 -23.65 5.50 -50.94
N ILE A 219 -22.86 6.47 -51.39
CA ILE A 219 -21.97 7.23 -50.50
C ILE A 219 -22.83 7.66 -49.30
N SER A 220 -22.41 7.30 -48.09
CA SER A 220 -23.16 7.63 -46.88
C SER A 220 -23.12 9.15 -46.66
N GLU A 221 -24.22 9.83 -46.97
CA GLU A 221 -24.39 11.28 -46.70
C GLU A 221 -24.26 11.62 -45.20
N ASN A 222 -24.33 10.61 -44.32
CA ASN A 222 -24.09 10.72 -42.88
C ASN A 222 -22.63 10.47 -42.45
N SER A 223 -21.68 10.29 -43.38
CA SER A 223 -20.25 10.16 -43.03
C SER A 223 -19.73 11.48 -42.43
N PRO A 224 -19.15 11.49 -41.21
CA PRO A 224 -18.67 12.73 -40.56
C PRO A 224 -17.57 13.50 -41.32
N TRP A 225 -16.96 12.89 -42.34
CA TRP A 225 -15.96 13.52 -43.20
C TRP A 225 -16.55 14.37 -44.34
N SER A 226 -17.85 14.20 -44.64
CA SER A 226 -18.57 14.96 -45.68
C SER A 226 -18.43 16.48 -45.53
N ALA A 227 -18.40 16.97 -44.29
CA ALA A 227 -18.28 18.38 -43.93
C ALA A 227 -17.00 19.08 -44.44
N PHE A 228 -15.97 18.32 -44.84
CA PHE A 228 -14.70 18.85 -45.33
C PHE A 228 -14.56 18.83 -46.87
N ASN A 229 -15.58 18.33 -47.59
CA ASN A 229 -15.62 18.26 -49.06
C ASN A 229 -14.34 17.62 -49.67
N LEU A 230 -13.98 16.43 -49.16
CA LEU A 230 -12.80 15.67 -49.60
C LEU A 230 -13.06 14.96 -50.93
N PHE A 231 -12.01 14.72 -51.72
CA PHE A 231 -12.12 13.90 -52.94
C PHE A 231 -12.55 12.45 -52.61
N PRO A 232 -13.39 11.80 -53.45
CA PRO A 232 -13.85 10.42 -53.21
C PRO A 232 -12.74 9.40 -52.92
N ALA A 233 -11.63 9.48 -53.67
CA ALA A 233 -10.46 8.61 -53.47
C ALA A 233 -9.77 8.76 -52.10
N VAL A 234 -9.99 9.87 -51.38
CA VAL A 234 -9.52 10.06 -50.00
C VAL A 234 -10.54 9.51 -49.00
N LEU A 235 -11.84 9.65 -49.28
CA LEU A 235 -12.91 9.10 -48.45
C LEU A 235 -12.88 7.56 -48.45
N GLU A 236 -12.75 6.94 -49.63
CA GLU A 236 -12.57 5.48 -49.82
C GLU A 236 -11.34 4.96 -49.04
N ALA A 237 -10.22 5.70 -49.10
CA ALA A 237 -9.01 5.35 -48.37
C ALA A 237 -9.16 5.52 -46.84
N LEU A 238 -9.90 6.53 -46.36
CA LEU A 238 -10.19 6.72 -44.94
C LEU A 238 -11.15 5.64 -44.40
N GLU A 239 -12.15 5.24 -45.17
CA GLU A 239 -13.10 4.19 -44.80
C GLU A 239 -12.45 2.81 -44.77
N SER A 240 -11.64 2.46 -45.78
CA SER A 240 -10.88 1.19 -45.80
C SER A 240 -9.81 1.09 -44.69
N LEU A 241 -9.31 2.21 -44.19
CA LEU A 241 -8.43 2.29 -43.01
C LEU A 241 -9.19 2.45 -41.67
N THR A 242 -10.51 2.27 -41.67
CA THR A 242 -11.41 2.33 -40.49
C THR A 242 -11.50 3.68 -39.75
N PHE A 243 -11.05 4.78 -40.38
CA PHE A 243 -11.13 6.12 -39.80
C PHE A 243 -12.56 6.71 -39.89
N THR A 244 -13.48 6.22 -39.07
CA THR A 244 -14.92 6.56 -39.13
C THR A 244 -15.32 7.99 -38.74
N LYS A 245 -14.46 8.74 -38.04
CA LYS A 245 -14.65 10.17 -37.73
C LYS A 245 -13.28 10.88 -37.67
N PRO A 246 -13.14 12.16 -38.12
CA PRO A 246 -11.96 12.97 -37.81
C PRO A 246 -11.70 13.12 -36.30
N THR A 247 -10.42 13.20 -35.94
CA THR A 247 -9.98 13.54 -34.58
C THR A 247 -10.15 15.03 -34.29
N PRO A 248 -10.18 15.48 -33.01
CA PRO A 248 -10.40 16.90 -32.70
C PRO A 248 -9.34 17.87 -33.26
N ILE A 249 -8.10 17.40 -33.50
CA ILE A 249 -7.07 18.20 -34.20
C ILE A 249 -7.32 18.25 -35.70
N GLN A 250 -7.80 17.17 -36.33
CA GLN A 250 -8.20 17.17 -37.73
C GLN A 250 -9.44 18.06 -37.94
N GLU A 251 -10.48 17.89 -37.12
CA GLU A 251 -11.75 18.66 -37.16
C GLU A 251 -11.53 20.18 -37.05
N LYS A 252 -10.56 20.63 -36.23
CA LYS A 252 -10.18 22.05 -36.10
C LYS A 252 -9.15 22.53 -37.13
N ALA A 253 -8.17 21.70 -37.53
CA ALA A 253 -7.07 22.14 -38.40
C ALA A 253 -7.40 22.04 -39.89
N LEU A 254 -8.19 21.04 -40.32
CA LEU A 254 -8.54 20.84 -41.73
C LEU A 254 -9.26 22.03 -42.36
N PRO A 255 -10.21 22.74 -41.72
CA PRO A 255 -10.84 23.92 -42.32
C PRO A 255 -9.81 25.02 -42.66
N PHE A 256 -8.83 25.27 -41.78
CA PHE A 256 -7.77 26.24 -42.04
C PHE A 256 -6.75 25.73 -43.06
N GLY A 257 -6.39 24.45 -42.97
CA GLY A 257 -5.50 23.76 -43.91
C GLY A 257 -6.03 23.79 -45.35
N LEU A 258 -7.30 23.43 -45.54
CA LEU A 258 -7.97 23.44 -46.85
C LEU A 258 -8.25 24.86 -47.37
N SER A 259 -8.41 25.86 -46.47
CA SER A 259 -8.48 27.28 -46.85
C SER A 259 -7.13 27.90 -47.26
N GLY A 260 -6.01 27.17 -47.12
CA GLY A 260 -4.67 27.63 -47.52
C GLY A 260 -3.93 28.51 -46.52
N ARG A 261 -4.37 28.59 -45.25
CA ARG A 261 -3.67 29.37 -44.20
C ARG A 261 -2.60 28.55 -43.48
N ASP A 262 -1.56 29.22 -42.97
CA ASP A 262 -0.57 28.59 -42.08
C ASP A 262 -1.24 28.13 -40.77
N VAL A 263 -0.89 26.92 -40.30
CA VAL A 263 -1.53 26.28 -39.13
C VAL A 263 -0.48 25.88 -38.10
N ILE A 264 -0.70 26.30 -36.86
CA ILE A 264 0.07 25.90 -35.68
C ILE A 264 -0.82 24.99 -34.84
N GLY A 265 -0.55 23.68 -34.85
CA GLY A 265 -1.34 22.67 -34.16
C GLY A 265 -0.67 22.15 -32.89
N THR A 266 -1.19 22.52 -31.73
CA THR A 266 -0.75 21.97 -30.43
C THR A 266 -1.60 20.75 -30.10
N ALA A 267 -1.00 19.56 -30.08
CA ALA A 267 -1.69 18.31 -29.83
C ALA A 267 -0.74 17.18 -29.39
N GLU A 268 -1.27 16.16 -28.73
CA GLU A 268 -0.50 15.02 -28.24
C GLU A 268 0.00 14.07 -29.35
N THR A 269 0.98 13.22 -29.04
CA THR A 269 1.45 12.17 -29.96
C THR A 269 0.41 11.07 -30.12
N GLY A 270 -0.04 10.80 -31.35
CA GLY A 270 -1.12 9.84 -31.63
C GLY A 270 -2.50 10.48 -31.82
N SER A 271 -2.62 11.80 -31.68
CA SER A 271 -3.86 12.57 -31.95
C SER A 271 -4.30 12.61 -33.43
N GLY A 272 -3.54 12.01 -34.35
CA GLY A 272 -3.86 11.99 -35.79
C GLY A 272 -3.29 13.18 -36.59
N LYS A 273 -2.31 13.92 -36.05
CA LYS A 273 -1.66 15.09 -36.68
C LYS A 273 -1.25 14.86 -38.14
N THR A 274 -0.74 13.67 -38.46
CA THR A 274 -0.27 13.29 -39.80
C THR A 274 -1.33 13.50 -40.88
N LEU A 275 -2.62 13.33 -40.56
CA LEU A 275 -3.70 13.52 -41.54
C LEU A 275 -4.16 14.98 -41.59
N ALA A 276 -3.98 15.75 -40.51
CA ALA A 276 -4.32 17.17 -40.46
C ALA A 276 -3.44 18.03 -41.39
N PHE A 277 -2.17 17.66 -41.60
CA PHE A 277 -1.34 18.21 -42.69
C PHE A 277 -1.38 17.36 -43.97
N GLY A 278 -1.56 16.03 -43.86
CA GLY A 278 -1.56 15.12 -44.99
C GLY A 278 -2.72 15.36 -45.97
N ILE A 279 -3.96 15.47 -45.47
CA ILE A 279 -5.15 15.61 -46.31
C ILE A 279 -5.10 16.88 -47.18
N PRO A 280 -4.71 18.08 -46.69
CA PRO A 280 -4.52 19.25 -47.55
C PRO A 280 -3.48 19.07 -48.66
N ILE A 281 -2.36 18.38 -48.39
CA ILE A 281 -1.33 18.09 -49.39
C ILE A 281 -1.88 17.13 -50.47
N LEU A 282 -2.56 16.06 -50.04
CA LEU A 282 -3.17 15.07 -50.92
C LEU A 282 -4.30 15.69 -51.77
N GLN A 283 -5.16 16.50 -51.17
CA GLN A 283 -6.26 17.17 -51.86
C GLN A 283 -5.76 18.21 -52.88
N HIS A 284 -4.63 18.87 -52.63
CA HIS A 284 -4.01 19.72 -53.64
C HIS A 284 -3.46 18.92 -54.83
N LEU A 285 -2.72 17.84 -54.57
CA LEU A 285 -2.19 16.95 -55.61
C LEU A 285 -3.32 16.30 -56.44
N LEU A 286 -4.43 15.94 -55.80
CA LEU A 286 -5.61 15.35 -56.46
C LEU A 286 -6.38 16.36 -57.34
N ALA A 287 -6.33 17.65 -57.02
CA ALA A 287 -6.92 18.71 -57.85
C ALA A 287 -6.11 19.02 -59.14
N MET A 288 -4.88 18.52 -59.26
CA MET A 288 -4.02 18.68 -60.44
C MET A 288 -4.29 17.61 -61.50
N ASN A 289 -4.02 17.94 -62.77
CA ASN A 289 -4.05 16.98 -63.86
C ASN A 289 -2.91 15.95 -63.71
N GLU A 290 -3.11 14.71 -64.18
CA GLU A 290 -2.16 13.59 -63.95
C GLU A 290 -0.72 13.93 -64.40
N LYS A 291 -0.56 14.61 -65.54
CA LYS A 291 0.76 15.05 -66.07
C LYS A 291 1.47 16.10 -65.21
N GLU A 292 0.74 16.97 -64.53
CA GLU A 292 1.29 17.99 -63.64
C GLU A 292 1.71 17.32 -62.32
N ARG A 293 0.80 16.50 -61.78
CA ARG A 293 0.98 15.66 -60.60
C ARG A 293 2.20 14.75 -60.71
N GLU A 294 2.54 14.21 -61.88
CA GLU A 294 3.71 13.34 -62.04
C GLU A 294 5.08 14.04 -61.86
N CYS A 295 5.15 15.37 -62.00
CA CYS A 295 6.40 16.13 -61.96
C CYS A 295 6.53 17.10 -60.77
N GLU A 296 5.42 17.51 -60.15
CA GLU A 296 5.46 18.48 -59.04
C GLU A 296 5.93 17.85 -57.71
N LEU A 297 6.83 18.57 -57.03
CA LEU A 297 7.22 18.32 -55.64
C LEU A 297 6.43 19.29 -54.74
N ALA A 298 5.24 18.88 -54.31
CA ALA A 298 4.31 19.74 -53.61
C ALA A 298 4.73 20.01 -52.15
N GLY A 299 5.32 19.03 -51.45
CA GLY A 299 5.53 19.09 -50.00
C GLY A 299 6.86 18.55 -49.47
N LEU A 300 7.42 19.26 -48.48
CA LEU A 300 8.49 18.80 -47.60
C LEU A 300 7.98 18.65 -46.17
N ILE A 301 8.22 17.49 -45.55
CA ILE A 301 7.88 17.20 -44.16
C ILE A 301 9.17 16.90 -43.39
N LEU A 302 9.47 17.68 -42.36
CA LEU A 302 10.63 17.47 -41.48
C LEU A 302 10.20 16.77 -40.19
N THR A 303 10.99 15.78 -39.79
CA THR A 303 10.77 14.92 -38.62
C THR A 303 12.09 14.69 -37.86
N PRO A 304 12.13 14.68 -36.52
CA PRO A 304 13.38 14.54 -35.77
C PRO A 304 14.01 13.13 -35.83
N THR A 305 13.26 12.05 -36.05
CA THR A 305 13.81 10.68 -36.09
C THR A 305 13.50 9.97 -37.40
N ARG A 306 14.42 9.07 -37.80
CA ARG A 306 14.33 8.30 -39.06
C ARG A 306 13.09 7.42 -39.08
N GLU A 307 12.72 6.90 -37.91
CA GLU A 307 11.62 6.01 -37.69
C GLU A 307 10.26 6.73 -37.84
N LEU A 308 10.17 7.99 -37.37
CA LEU A 308 9.00 8.85 -37.62
C LEU A 308 8.92 9.25 -39.10
N THR A 309 10.06 9.49 -39.76
CA THR A 309 10.12 9.74 -41.21
C THR A 309 9.49 8.60 -42.01
N ILE A 310 9.73 7.34 -41.59
CA ILE A 310 9.16 6.14 -42.22
C ILE A 310 7.67 6.04 -41.92
N GLN A 311 7.25 6.16 -40.65
CA GLN A 311 5.83 6.13 -40.26
C GLN A 311 4.99 7.15 -41.04
N VAL A 312 5.45 8.40 -41.14
CA VAL A 312 4.74 9.46 -41.86
C VAL A 312 4.68 9.18 -43.37
N LYS A 313 5.74 8.65 -43.98
CA LYS A 313 5.70 8.20 -45.38
C LYS A 313 4.63 7.12 -45.59
N ASP A 314 4.59 6.12 -44.72
CA ASP A 314 3.73 4.95 -44.92
C ASP A 314 2.25 5.31 -44.70
N HIS A 315 1.90 6.05 -43.64
CA HIS A 315 0.54 6.60 -43.47
C HIS A 315 0.06 7.46 -44.66
N LEU A 316 0.93 8.28 -45.24
CA LEU A 316 0.59 9.08 -46.42
C LEU A 316 0.50 8.24 -47.71
N LYS A 317 1.23 7.13 -47.79
CA LYS A 317 1.14 6.17 -48.90
C LYS A 317 -0.18 5.40 -48.84
N ASP A 318 -0.62 5.00 -47.64
CA ASP A 318 -1.83 4.19 -47.46
C ASP A 318 -3.09 5.00 -47.80
N ILE A 319 -3.18 6.26 -47.36
CA ILE A 319 -4.27 7.17 -47.77
C ILE A 319 -4.08 7.65 -49.23
N GLY A 320 -2.83 7.73 -49.70
CA GLY A 320 -2.49 8.01 -51.09
C GLY A 320 -2.65 6.81 -52.06
N LYS A 321 -3.12 5.65 -51.60
CA LYS A 321 -3.18 4.39 -52.38
C LYS A 321 -3.93 4.54 -53.70
N HIS A 322 -5.05 5.26 -53.68
CA HIS A 322 -5.91 5.50 -54.84
C HIS A 322 -5.46 6.71 -55.69
N ALA A 323 -4.35 7.39 -55.30
CA ALA A 323 -3.89 8.66 -55.88
C ALA A 323 -2.62 8.57 -56.74
N ARG A 324 -1.97 7.40 -56.82
CA ARG A 324 -0.71 7.14 -57.57
C ARG A 324 0.50 8.04 -57.19
N LEU A 325 0.62 8.40 -55.91
CA LEU A 325 1.64 9.38 -55.46
C LEU A 325 3.00 8.76 -55.10
N LYS A 326 4.09 9.45 -55.45
CA LYS A 326 5.47 9.04 -55.16
C LYS A 326 5.97 9.71 -53.87
N ILE A 327 6.06 8.95 -52.77
CA ILE A 327 6.45 9.48 -51.44
C ILE A 327 7.81 8.91 -51.01
N MET A 328 8.71 9.79 -50.57
CA MET A 328 10.11 9.48 -50.25
C MET A 328 10.46 9.71 -48.77
N THR A 329 11.34 8.86 -48.24
CA THR A 329 12.12 9.09 -47.00
C THR A 329 13.56 9.52 -47.31
N ILE A 330 14.06 10.55 -46.63
CA ILE A 330 15.49 10.93 -46.59
C ILE A 330 16.01 10.79 -45.16
N VAL A 331 16.82 9.76 -44.90
CA VAL A 331 17.22 9.34 -43.55
C VAL A 331 18.67 8.82 -43.51
N GLY A 332 19.37 9.10 -42.40
CA GLY A 332 20.73 8.60 -42.19
C GLY A 332 20.79 7.07 -42.16
N GLY A 333 21.97 6.49 -42.40
CA GLY A 333 22.16 5.03 -42.44
C GLY A 333 21.71 4.34 -43.75
N MET A 334 20.95 5.02 -44.61
CA MET A 334 20.76 4.59 -46.00
C MET A 334 21.94 5.07 -46.88
N SER A 335 22.40 4.21 -47.79
CA SER A 335 23.47 4.55 -48.73
C SER A 335 23.06 5.72 -49.64
N VAL A 336 24.02 6.63 -49.89
CA VAL A 336 23.78 7.84 -50.70
C VAL A 336 23.23 7.47 -52.09
N GLN A 337 23.85 6.48 -52.73
CA GLN A 337 23.45 5.94 -54.03
C GLN A 337 21.98 5.50 -54.08
N LYS A 338 21.47 4.83 -53.03
CA LYS A 338 20.07 4.38 -52.97
C LYS A 338 19.09 5.57 -52.85
N GLN A 339 19.43 6.59 -52.07
CA GLN A 339 18.61 7.81 -51.97
C GLN A 339 18.64 8.60 -53.29
N ASN A 340 19.81 8.78 -53.91
CA ASN A 340 19.95 9.50 -55.18
C ASN A 340 19.17 8.81 -56.31
N ARG A 341 19.21 7.46 -56.39
CA ARG A 341 18.40 6.70 -57.36
C ARG A 341 16.89 6.95 -57.21
N LEU A 342 16.41 7.07 -55.98
CA LEU A 342 15.01 7.38 -55.70
C LEU A 342 14.68 8.87 -56.00
N LEU A 343 15.62 9.79 -55.80
CA LEU A 343 15.43 11.23 -56.10
C LEU A 343 15.21 11.47 -57.60
N SER A 344 15.92 10.71 -58.44
CA SER A 344 15.74 10.70 -59.90
C SER A 344 14.32 10.29 -60.34
N GLN A 345 13.55 9.57 -59.52
CA GLN A 345 12.18 9.15 -59.85
C GLN A 345 11.14 10.28 -59.72
N LYS A 346 11.56 11.49 -59.30
CA LYS A 346 10.72 12.66 -59.00
C LYS A 346 9.61 12.36 -57.98
N PRO A 347 9.92 12.33 -56.67
CA PRO A 347 8.89 12.24 -55.63
C PRO A 347 8.03 13.50 -55.57
N ASN A 348 6.77 13.34 -55.15
CA ASN A 348 5.78 14.40 -54.92
C ASN A 348 5.82 14.95 -53.51
N ILE A 349 6.14 14.09 -52.54
CA ILE A 349 6.24 14.41 -51.12
C ILE A 349 7.55 13.82 -50.61
N ILE A 350 8.34 14.64 -49.93
CA ILE A 350 9.58 14.21 -49.27
C ILE A 350 9.40 14.35 -47.77
N VAL A 351 9.58 13.25 -47.05
CA VAL A 351 9.68 13.19 -45.59
C VAL A 351 11.16 13.03 -45.23
N ALA A 352 11.70 13.84 -44.33
CA ALA A 352 13.15 13.84 -44.05
C ALA A 352 13.52 14.08 -42.58
N THR A 353 14.71 13.59 -42.20
CA THR A 353 15.44 14.07 -41.00
C THR A 353 16.36 15.25 -41.37
N PRO A 354 16.39 16.36 -40.59
CA PRO A 354 17.14 17.58 -40.94
C PRO A 354 18.59 17.34 -41.38
N GLY A 355 19.44 16.70 -40.55
CA GLY A 355 20.85 16.50 -40.89
C GLY A 355 21.08 15.76 -42.21
N ARG A 356 20.34 14.67 -42.48
CA ARG A 356 20.49 13.94 -43.75
C ARG A 356 19.96 14.70 -44.96
N LEU A 357 18.95 15.57 -44.76
CA LEU A 357 18.50 16.46 -45.81
C LEU A 357 19.57 17.52 -46.12
N TRP A 358 20.23 18.04 -45.09
CA TRP A 358 21.34 19.00 -45.24
C TRP A 358 22.53 18.42 -45.99
N ASP A 359 22.92 17.16 -45.74
CA ASP A 359 23.95 16.44 -46.53
C ASP A 359 23.67 16.54 -48.04
N ILE A 360 22.41 16.27 -48.44
CA ILE A 360 22.01 16.18 -49.84
C ILE A 360 21.83 17.58 -50.45
N ILE A 361 21.22 18.52 -49.72
CA ILE A 361 21.10 19.93 -50.16
C ILE A 361 22.47 20.58 -50.37
N SER A 362 23.44 20.25 -49.53
CA SER A 362 24.82 20.76 -49.62
C SER A 362 25.59 20.16 -50.81
N ALA A 363 25.18 18.98 -51.29
CA ALA A 363 25.81 18.28 -52.41
C ALA A 363 25.10 18.51 -53.77
N ASP A 364 23.79 18.82 -53.79
CA ASP A 364 22.98 19.00 -55.00
C ASP A 364 22.19 20.32 -54.99
N SER A 365 22.74 21.31 -55.70
CA SER A 365 22.13 22.62 -55.91
C SER A 365 20.90 22.61 -56.83
N THR A 366 20.73 21.57 -57.66
CA THR A 366 19.55 21.41 -58.53
C THR A 366 18.34 20.94 -57.74
N PHE A 367 18.55 19.99 -56.83
CA PHE A 367 17.55 19.53 -55.87
C PHE A 367 17.11 20.66 -54.94
N LEU A 368 18.03 21.51 -54.47
CA LEU A 368 17.70 22.66 -53.64
C LEU A 368 16.70 23.64 -54.32
N ASN A 369 16.83 23.87 -55.63
CA ASN A 369 15.90 24.76 -56.34
C ASN A 369 14.50 24.14 -56.48
N ARG A 370 14.38 22.80 -56.55
CA ARG A 370 13.10 22.09 -56.45
C ARG A 370 12.51 22.19 -55.04
N LEU A 371 13.33 22.19 -53.99
CA LEU A 371 12.86 22.37 -52.62
C LEU A 371 12.39 23.80 -52.30
N ARG A 372 12.85 24.83 -53.02
CA ARG A 372 12.35 26.21 -52.86
C ARG A 372 10.95 26.43 -53.44
N SER A 373 10.58 25.64 -54.45
CA SER A 373 9.29 25.75 -55.16
C SER A 373 8.15 25.01 -54.46
N ILE A 374 8.40 24.23 -53.41
CA ILE A 374 7.35 23.53 -52.63
C ILE A 374 6.22 24.47 -52.19
N ARG A 375 4.99 23.98 -52.25
CA ARG A 375 3.80 24.67 -51.74
C ARG A 375 3.59 24.42 -50.25
N PHE A 376 3.99 23.26 -49.74
CA PHE A 376 3.78 22.86 -48.36
C PHE A 376 5.11 22.62 -47.63
N LEU A 377 5.24 23.20 -46.44
CA LEU A 377 6.31 22.89 -45.50
C LEU A 377 5.69 22.44 -44.17
N VAL A 378 6.03 21.23 -43.71
CA VAL A 378 5.54 20.68 -42.44
C VAL A 378 6.70 20.46 -41.49
N LEU A 379 6.55 20.91 -40.25
CA LEU A 379 7.43 20.58 -39.12
C LEU A 379 6.61 19.76 -38.10
N ASP A 380 6.88 18.46 -37.96
CA ASP A 380 6.22 17.59 -36.97
C ASP A 380 7.21 17.16 -35.88
N GLU A 381 6.74 17.12 -34.63
CA GLU A 381 7.59 17.19 -33.42
C GLU A 381 8.59 18.38 -33.47
N ALA A 382 8.06 19.57 -33.80
CA ALA A 382 8.86 20.79 -33.99
C ALA A 382 9.54 21.27 -32.69
N ASP A 383 8.91 21.06 -31.54
CA ASP A 383 9.48 21.22 -30.19
C ASP A 383 10.85 20.54 -30.06
N ARG A 384 10.95 19.26 -30.47
CA ARG A 384 12.21 18.49 -30.42
C ARG A 384 13.25 18.94 -31.42
N MET A 385 12.82 19.44 -32.58
CA MET A 385 13.73 19.98 -33.58
C MET A 385 14.31 21.35 -33.16
N LEU A 386 13.70 22.03 -32.19
CA LEU A 386 14.15 23.30 -31.61
C LEU A 386 14.90 23.16 -30.27
N GLU A 387 15.07 21.94 -29.74
CA GLU A 387 15.88 21.70 -28.53
C GLU A 387 17.36 22.10 -28.75
N LYS A 388 17.95 22.77 -27.75
CA LYS A 388 19.35 23.21 -27.81
C LYS A 388 20.28 22.01 -28.02
N ASN A 389 21.22 22.17 -28.97
CA ASN A 389 22.22 21.18 -29.40
C ASN A 389 21.69 19.96 -30.17
N HIS A 390 20.41 19.93 -30.60
CA HIS A 390 19.87 18.76 -31.32
C HIS A 390 19.90 18.85 -32.85
N PHE A 391 19.60 20.00 -33.47
CA PHE A 391 19.63 20.17 -34.94
C PHE A 391 20.02 21.60 -35.36
N ASN A 392 21.32 21.90 -35.41
CA ASN A 392 21.80 23.21 -35.89
C ASN A 392 21.47 23.43 -37.38
N GLU A 393 21.37 22.34 -38.14
CA GLU A 393 21.09 22.27 -39.56
C GLU A 393 19.64 22.67 -39.88
N LEU A 394 18.69 22.52 -38.94
CA LEU A 394 17.30 22.93 -39.13
C LEU A 394 17.21 24.43 -39.45
N SER A 395 17.88 25.26 -38.66
CA SER A 395 17.93 26.71 -38.85
C SER A 395 18.53 27.08 -40.21
N GLN A 396 19.52 26.31 -40.67
CA GLN A 396 20.16 26.49 -41.98
C GLN A 396 19.21 26.11 -43.12
N ILE A 397 18.53 24.95 -43.03
CA ILE A 397 17.49 24.51 -43.98
C ILE A 397 16.37 25.56 -44.07
N LEU A 398 15.81 26.01 -42.94
CA LEU A 398 14.74 27.00 -42.91
C LEU A 398 15.19 28.35 -43.51
N THR A 399 16.45 28.75 -43.30
CA THR A 399 17.04 29.96 -43.91
C THR A 399 17.18 29.81 -45.43
N VAL A 400 17.69 28.68 -45.92
CA VAL A 400 17.93 28.43 -47.35
C VAL A 400 16.63 28.18 -48.12
N LEU A 401 15.58 27.70 -47.43
CA LEU A 401 14.18 27.63 -47.90
C LEU A 401 13.39 28.93 -47.69
N SER A 402 13.96 29.97 -47.08
CA SER A 402 13.28 31.26 -46.94
C SER A 402 13.23 31.98 -48.30
N ARG A 403 12.10 32.60 -48.62
CA ARG A 403 11.89 33.28 -49.93
C ARG A 403 12.27 34.76 -49.92
N LYS A 404 12.67 35.31 -48.76
CA LYS A 404 13.21 36.67 -48.63
C LYS A 404 14.73 36.60 -48.80
N ARG A 405 15.26 36.98 -49.97
CA ARG A 405 16.70 37.21 -50.12
C ARG A 405 17.08 38.46 -49.33
N VAL A 406 17.95 38.31 -48.33
CA VAL A 406 18.80 39.41 -47.85
C VAL A 406 20.10 39.31 -48.65
N HIS A 407 20.34 40.27 -49.54
CA HIS A 407 21.67 40.47 -50.11
C HIS A 407 22.45 41.37 -49.14
N THR A 408 23.49 40.82 -48.51
CA THR A 408 24.50 41.61 -47.80
C THR A 408 25.68 41.80 -48.73
N ASP A 409 25.69 42.92 -49.44
CA ASP A 409 26.87 43.37 -50.17
C ASP A 409 27.88 43.98 -49.18
N GLU A 410 29.18 43.89 -49.45
CA GLU A 410 30.26 44.13 -48.46
C GLU A 410 30.33 45.58 -47.91
N TRP A 411 29.52 46.51 -48.42
CA TRP A 411 29.44 47.91 -47.98
C TRP A 411 28.04 48.40 -47.54
N GLY A 412 27.24 47.52 -46.91
CA GLY A 412 26.38 47.92 -45.79
C GLY A 412 25.36 49.06 -46.02
N ALA A 413 24.73 49.10 -47.19
CA ALA A 413 23.66 50.06 -47.53
C ALA A 413 22.32 49.33 -47.84
N GLU A 414 21.22 50.08 -47.81
CA GLU A 414 19.83 49.60 -47.76
C GLU A 414 19.48 48.43 -48.69
N ALA A 415 19.07 47.30 -48.11
CA ALA A 415 18.76 46.07 -48.83
C ALA A 415 17.43 46.16 -49.61
N LYS A 416 17.49 46.25 -50.94
CA LYS A 416 16.32 46.09 -51.81
C LYS A 416 15.83 44.64 -51.81
N VAL A 417 14.70 44.39 -51.14
CA VAL A 417 14.01 43.09 -51.16
C VAL A 417 13.43 42.85 -52.55
N THR A 418 14.07 41.97 -53.32
CA THR A 418 13.49 41.41 -54.55
C THR A 418 12.68 40.16 -54.20
N ASN A 419 11.35 40.28 -54.20
CA ASN A 419 10.46 39.12 -54.11
C ASN A 419 10.62 38.25 -55.36
N ILE A 420 10.85 36.95 -55.17
CA ILE A 420 10.71 35.96 -56.24
C ILE A 420 9.22 35.61 -56.32
N ASP A 421 8.64 35.75 -57.51
CA ASP A 421 7.20 35.57 -57.74
C ASP A 421 6.83 34.07 -57.72
N LEU A 422 6.70 33.54 -56.50
CA LEU A 422 6.41 32.14 -56.20
C LEU A 422 5.06 32.05 -55.47
N PRO A 423 4.17 31.10 -55.82
CA PRO A 423 2.85 30.97 -55.22
C PRO A 423 2.98 30.77 -53.69
N PRO A 424 2.06 31.35 -52.88
CA PRO A 424 2.20 31.37 -51.42
C PRO A 424 2.41 29.95 -50.86
N ARG A 425 3.45 29.81 -50.03
CA ARG A 425 3.76 28.55 -49.35
C ARG A 425 2.99 28.49 -48.05
N GLN A 426 2.28 27.40 -47.85
CA GLN A 426 1.58 27.08 -46.61
C GLN A 426 2.50 26.31 -45.66
N THR A 427 2.59 26.77 -44.42
CA THR A 427 3.38 26.14 -43.35
C THR A 427 2.48 25.48 -42.32
N PHE A 428 2.76 24.22 -42.01
CA PHE A 428 2.15 23.49 -40.91
C PHE A 428 3.20 23.23 -39.83
N VAL A 429 2.91 23.58 -38.59
CA VAL A 429 3.79 23.27 -37.46
C VAL A 429 3.01 22.55 -36.38
N PHE A 430 3.48 21.35 -36.04
CA PHE A 430 2.85 20.50 -35.05
C PHE A 430 3.82 20.21 -33.90
N SER A 431 3.35 20.50 -32.69
CA SER A 431 4.14 20.52 -31.45
C SER A 431 3.32 19.96 -30.29
N ALA A 432 3.95 19.69 -29.15
CA ALA A 432 3.29 19.55 -27.85
C ALA A 432 3.30 20.86 -27.04
N THR A 433 4.09 21.87 -27.44
CA THR A 433 4.20 23.18 -26.75
C THR A 433 4.21 24.36 -27.73
N LEU A 434 3.79 25.54 -27.26
CA LEU A 434 3.52 26.73 -28.09
C LEU A 434 4.71 27.66 -28.37
N ASP A 435 5.92 27.36 -27.88
CA ASP A 435 7.09 28.28 -27.92
C ASP A 435 7.80 28.35 -29.29
N ALA A 436 7.11 28.77 -30.35
CA ALA A 436 7.68 28.95 -31.68
C ALA A 436 7.29 30.31 -32.33
N LYS A 437 8.19 30.87 -33.15
CA LYS A 437 8.06 32.19 -33.79
C LYS A 437 8.04 32.07 -35.32
N PHE A 438 7.19 32.85 -36.00
CA PHE A 438 6.89 32.66 -37.43
C PHE A 438 6.96 33.95 -38.26
N GLN A 439 6.79 33.80 -39.58
CA GLN A 439 6.90 34.88 -40.58
C GLN A 439 5.55 35.46 -41.04
N ASP A 440 4.43 34.78 -40.75
CA ASP A 440 3.09 35.29 -40.95
C ASP A 440 2.67 36.15 -39.75
N GLU A 441 1.90 37.21 -39.98
CA GLU A 441 1.47 38.15 -38.94
C GLU A 441 0.26 37.62 -38.15
N GLN A 442 -0.53 36.70 -38.72
CA GLN A 442 -1.68 36.05 -38.04
C GLN A 442 -1.89 34.57 -38.44
N PRO A 443 -0.95 33.65 -38.09
CA PRO A 443 -1.13 32.22 -38.34
C PRO A 443 -2.31 31.63 -37.56
N ALA A 444 -2.93 30.55 -38.07
CA ALA A 444 -4.05 29.90 -37.43
C ALA A 444 -3.59 29.01 -36.26
N PHE A 445 -3.70 29.52 -35.03
CA PHE A 445 -3.49 28.74 -33.81
C PHE A 445 -4.64 27.77 -33.57
N VAL A 446 -4.31 26.48 -33.56
CA VAL A 446 -5.23 25.37 -33.30
C VAL A 446 -4.74 24.62 -32.07
N ASP A 447 -5.17 25.06 -30.88
CA ASP A 447 -4.92 24.32 -29.65
C ASP A 447 -6.02 23.29 -29.39
N VAL A 448 -5.57 22.11 -28.97
CA VAL A 448 -6.35 20.91 -28.70
C VAL A 448 -5.78 20.17 -27.48
N THR A 449 -4.83 20.77 -26.77
CA THR A 449 -4.44 20.29 -25.44
C THR A 449 -5.51 20.69 -24.42
N SER A 450 -5.75 19.79 -23.46
CA SER A 450 -6.48 20.08 -22.22
C SER A 450 -5.64 21.00 -21.33
N ASP A 451 -6.26 21.69 -20.37
CA ASP A 451 -5.54 22.45 -19.34
C ASP A 451 -4.58 21.57 -18.50
N ASP A 452 -4.83 20.26 -18.46
CA ASP A 452 -3.96 19.25 -17.86
C ASP A 452 -2.87 18.76 -18.83
N VAL A 453 -1.65 18.62 -18.29
CA VAL A 453 -0.38 18.37 -19.01
C VAL A 453 -0.22 16.90 -19.46
N VAL A 454 -1.23 16.07 -19.20
CA VAL A 454 -1.24 14.60 -19.35
C VAL A 454 -2.68 14.19 -19.72
N PRO A 455 -2.91 13.25 -20.66
CA PRO A 455 -4.25 12.89 -21.10
C PRO A 455 -5.11 12.29 -19.99
N GLU A 456 -6.41 12.59 -19.98
CA GLU A 456 -7.37 12.16 -18.95
C GLU A 456 -7.44 10.63 -18.74
N SER A 457 -7.11 9.85 -19.77
CA SER A 457 -7.09 8.38 -19.71
C SER A 457 -5.75 7.77 -19.27
N LEU A 458 -4.82 8.58 -18.74
CA LEU A 458 -3.50 8.14 -18.28
C LEU A 458 -3.38 8.18 -16.75
N GLU A 459 -3.18 7.00 -16.18
CA GLU A 459 -3.24 6.76 -14.75
C GLU A 459 -1.81 6.72 -14.18
N GLU A 460 -1.42 7.84 -13.58
CA GLU A 460 -0.08 8.05 -13.02
C GLU A 460 0.00 7.61 -11.55
N SER A 461 1.01 6.81 -11.21
CA SER A 461 1.26 6.33 -9.84
C SER A 461 2.75 6.18 -9.52
N LYS A 462 3.11 6.05 -8.24
CA LYS A 462 4.50 5.90 -7.78
C LYS A 462 4.73 4.73 -6.82
N VAL A 463 5.97 4.25 -6.74
CA VAL A 463 6.47 3.38 -5.67
C VAL A 463 7.75 3.98 -5.11
N ASP A 464 7.74 4.35 -3.83
CA ASP A 464 8.94 4.75 -3.11
C ASP A 464 9.75 3.49 -2.74
N CYS A 465 11.00 3.41 -3.19
CA CYS A 465 11.80 2.18 -3.11
C CYS A 465 13.31 2.44 -3.02
N THR A 466 14.08 1.48 -2.47
CA THR A 466 15.54 1.57 -2.53
C THR A 466 16.04 1.25 -3.94
N VAL A 467 17.20 1.79 -4.33
CA VAL A 467 17.82 1.51 -5.65
C VAL A 467 18.00 0.00 -5.88
N ASN A 468 18.33 -0.75 -4.83
CA ASN A 468 18.50 -2.21 -4.88
C ASN A 468 17.19 -3.00 -5.02
N ASP A 469 16.06 -2.40 -4.60
CA ASP A 469 14.73 -3.02 -4.63
C ASP A 469 13.94 -2.72 -5.90
N LYS A 470 14.35 -1.73 -6.73
CA LYS A 470 13.65 -1.37 -7.98
C LYS A 470 13.39 -2.57 -8.88
N ASP A 471 14.36 -3.47 -9.02
CA ASP A 471 14.23 -4.72 -9.80
C ASP A 471 13.08 -5.61 -9.27
N VAL A 472 12.84 -5.60 -7.96
CA VAL A 472 11.77 -6.39 -7.31
C VAL A 472 10.40 -5.79 -7.59
N TYR A 473 10.29 -4.47 -7.66
CA TYR A 473 9.04 -3.81 -8.02
C TYR A 473 8.72 -3.94 -9.52
N VAL A 474 9.72 -3.93 -10.41
CA VAL A 474 9.52 -4.28 -11.83
C VAL A 474 9.02 -5.72 -11.98
N TYR A 475 9.70 -6.69 -11.37
CA TYR A 475 9.33 -8.10 -11.49
C TYR A 475 7.96 -8.39 -10.85
N TYR A 476 7.65 -7.76 -9.72
CA TYR A 476 6.33 -7.79 -9.11
C TYR A 476 5.25 -7.29 -10.08
N PHE A 477 5.45 -6.12 -10.69
CA PHE A 477 4.49 -5.53 -11.61
C PHE A 477 4.26 -6.43 -12.83
N VAL A 478 5.34 -6.84 -13.50
CA VAL A 478 5.27 -7.69 -14.72
C VAL A 478 4.61 -9.05 -14.45
N LEU A 479 4.90 -9.69 -13.31
CA LEU A 479 4.24 -10.95 -12.93
C LEU A 479 2.76 -10.77 -12.58
N ARG A 480 2.38 -9.63 -12.00
CA ARG A 480 1.02 -9.38 -11.50
C ARG A 480 0.08 -8.85 -12.58
N TYR A 481 0.63 -8.12 -13.55
CA TYR A 481 -0.10 -7.37 -14.58
C TYR A 481 0.47 -7.71 -15.98
N PRO A 482 0.16 -8.91 -16.52
CA PRO A 482 0.66 -9.34 -17.81
C PRO A 482 -0.03 -8.60 -18.96
N GLY A 483 0.69 -7.65 -19.54
CA GLY A 483 0.28 -6.83 -20.69
C GLY A 483 1.49 -6.11 -21.29
N ARG A 484 1.31 -5.43 -22.42
CA ARG A 484 2.42 -4.88 -23.23
C ARG A 484 3.11 -3.75 -22.47
N THR A 485 4.33 -4.00 -22.01
CA THR A 485 5.00 -3.18 -20.98
C THR A 485 6.31 -2.58 -21.47
N LEU A 486 6.43 -1.25 -21.38
CA LEU A 486 7.62 -0.48 -21.78
C LEU A 486 8.32 0.14 -20.56
N ILE A 487 9.57 -0.24 -20.32
CA ILE A 487 10.36 0.15 -19.15
C ILE A 487 11.45 1.14 -19.58
N PHE A 488 11.40 2.36 -19.07
CA PHE A 488 12.36 3.41 -19.37
C PHE A 488 13.51 3.49 -18.35
N VAL A 489 14.74 3.51 -18.87
CA VAL A 489 15.98 3.71 -18.11
C VAL A 489 16.81 4.86 -18.69
N ASN A 490 17.68 5.44 -17.86
CA ASN A 490 18.53 6.59 -18.24
C ASN A 490 19.93 6.19 -18.74
N SER A 491 20.38 4.95 -18.51
CA SER A 491 21.65 4.43 -19.06
C SER A 491 21.47 3.13 -19.83
N ILE A 492 22.37 2.88 -20.78
CA ILE A 492 22.49 1.62 -21.54
C ILE A 492 22.94 0.48 -20.61
N ASP A 493 23.76 0.76 -19.60
CA ASP A 493 24.24 -0.25 -18.64
C ASP A 493 23.09 -0.81 -17.80
N ALA A 494 22.09 0.02 -17.51
CA ALA A 494 20.87 -0.42 -16.84
C ALA A 494 20.08 -1.43 -17.71
N ILE A 495 20.13 -1.32 -19.04
CA ILE A 495 19.56 -2.30 -19.98
C ILE A 495 20.42 -3.57 -19.99
N ARG A 496 21.74 -3.41 -20.19
CA ARG A 496 22.72 -4.51 -20.21
C ARG A 496 22.62 -5.39 -18.95
N ARG A 497 22.35 -4.80 -17.77
CA ARG A 497 22.13 -5.50 -16.48
C ARG A 497 20.69 -6.02 -16.27
N LEU A 498 19.66 -5.25 -16.60
CA LEU A 498 18.27 -5.61 -16.27
C LEU A 498 17.73 -6.76 -17.16
N VAL A 499 18.14 -6.80 -18.43
CA VAL A 499 17.64 -7.79 -19.40
C VAL A 499 18.07 -9.23 -19.05
N PRO A 500 19.36 -9.54 -18.73
CA PRO A 500 19.78 -10.88 -18.29
C PRO A 500 19.10 -11.32 -16.99
N VAL A 501 19.08 -10.46 -15.96
CA VAL A 501 18.47 -10.76 -14.66
C VAL A 501 16.98 -11.13 -14.80
N MET A 502 16.23 -10.43 -15.65
CA MET A 502 14.82 -10.75 -15.89
C MET A 502 14.61 -12.03 -16.73
N ARG A 503 15.53 -12.34 -17.67
CA ARG A 503 15.51 -13.61 -18.41
C ARG A 503 15.79 -14.82 -17.51
N LEU A 504 16.74 -14.70 -16.57
CA LEU A 504 17.00 -15.70 -15.53
C LEU A 504 15.77 -15.95 -14.62
N LEU A 505 14.84 -14.99 -14.55
CA LEU A 505 13.57 -15.08 -13.84
C LEU A 505 12.40 -15.55 -14.72
N SER A 506 12.69 -16.05 -15.92
CA SER A 506 11.71 -16.55 -16.91
C SER A 506 10.75 -15.48 -17.45
N VAL A 507 11.20 -14.22 -17.55
CA VAL A 507 10.45 -13.14 -18.21
C VAL A 507 10.99 -12.90 -19.63
N GLU A 508 10.09 -12.78 -20.60
CA GLU A 508 10.43 -12.44 -21.99
C GLU A 508 10.75 -10.95 -22.12
N VAL A 509 12.03 -10.60 -21.93
CA VAL A 509 12.52 -9.21 -21.99
C VAL A 509 13.39 -8.94 -23.20
N LEU A 510 13.05 -7.87 -23.93
CA LEU A 510 13.77 -7.32 -25.07
C LEU A 510 14.45 -6.00 -24.70
N GLY A 511 15.64 -5.75 -25.25
CA GLY A 511 16.40 -4.51 -25.04
C GLY A 511 16.35 -3.59 -26.26
N LEU A 512 16.34 -2.27 -26.06
CA LEU A 512 16.40 -1.28 -27.14
C LEU A 512 17.23 -0.02 -26.77
N HIS A 513 18.38 0.17 -27.41
CA HIS A 513 19.25 1.34 -27.22
C HIS A 513 19.92 1.84 -28.50
N ALA A 514 20.55 3.02 -28.42
CA ALA A 514 21.10 3.76 -29.57
C ALA A 514 22.23 3.04 -30.32
N GLN A 515 23.11 2.35 -29.59
CA GLN A 515 24.29 1.67 -30.13
C GLN A 515 23.96 0.33 -30.83
N MET A 516 22.73 -0.18 -30.73
CA MET A 516 22.35 -1.44 -31.37
C MET A 516 22.30 -1.30 -32.91
N GLN A 517 22.79 -2.31 -33.63
CA GLN A 517 22.65 -2.39 -35.08
C GLN A 517 21.18 -2.21 -35.52
N GLN A 518 20.92 -1.41 -36.56
CA GLN A 518 19.57 -1.05 -36.97
C GLN A 518 18.69 -2.27 -37.33
N LYS A 519 19.27 -3.32 -37.93
CA LYS A 519 18.59 -4.61 -38.22
C LYS A 519 18.11 -5.32 -36.95
N GLN A 520 18.91 -5.27 -35.87
CA GLN A 520 18.57 -5.86 -34.57
C GLN A 520 17.53 -5.02 -33.81
N ARG A 521 17.61 -3.68 -33.90
CA ARG A 521 16.60 -2.76 -33.35
C ARG A 521 15.22 -3.02 -33.93
N LEU A 522 15.13 -3.20 -35.25
CA LEU A 522 13.87 -3.56 -35.94
C LEU A 522 13.38 -4.94 -35.49
N LYS A 523 14.20 -6.01 -35.57
CA LYS A 523 13.82 -7.36 -35.13
C LYS A 523 13.31 -7.42 -33.67
N ASN A 524 13.85 -6.61 -32.76
CA ASN A 524 13.35 -6.49 -31.39
C ASN A 524 12.04 -5.68 -31.29
N LEU A 525 11.88 -4.62 -32.09
CA LEU A 525 10.63 -3.86 -32.16
C LEU A 525 9.48 -4.72 -32.72
N ASP A 526 9.74 -5.47 -33.79
CA ASP A 526 8.74 -6.31 -34.46
C ASP A 526 8.28 -7.46 -33.54
N ARG A 527 9.21 -8.09 -32.81
CA ARG A 527 8.89 -9.07 -31.75
C ARG A 527 8.03 -8.47 -30.64
N PHE A 528 8.29 -7.22 -30.24
CA PHE A 528 7.46 -6.51 -29.25
C PHE A 528 6.09 -6.08 -29.80
N LYS A 529 5.97 -5.85 -31.12
CA LYS A 529 4.69 -5.58 -31.79
C LYS A 529 3.82 -6.83 -31.92
N ALA A 530 4.43 -8.00 -32.09
CA ALA A 530 3.74 -9.28 -32.31
C ALA A 530 3.25 -9.97 -31.03
N ASN A 531 3.77 -9.61 -29.85
CA ASN A 531 3.46 -10.27 -28.58
C ASN A 531 2.87 -9.29 -27.55
N ASP A 532 1.58 -9.47 -27.23
CA ASP A 532 0.83 -8.64 -26.29
C ASP A 532 1.31 -8.72 -24.83
N LYS A 533 2.17 -9.67 -24.48
CA LYS A 533 2.74 -9.81 -23.13
C LYS A 533 4.24 -9.52 -23.09
N ALA A 534 4.83 -9.04 -24.19
CA ALA A 534 6.25 -8.72 -24.24
C ALA A 534 6.60 -7.54 -23.32
N VAL A 535 7.82 -7.57 -22.80
CA VAL A 535 8.41 -6.50 -21.99
C VAL A 535 9.63 -5.93 -22.72
N MET A 536 9.67 -4.62 -22.92
CA MET A 536 10.81 -3.93 -23.51
C MET A 536 11.47 -3.01 -22.50
N VAL A 537 12.77 -3.17 -22.28
CA VAL A 537 13.61 -2.22 -21.53
C VAL A 537 14.35 -1.34 -22.53
N ALA A 538 14.13 -0.03 -22.45
CA ALA A 538 14.63 0.93 -23.41
C ALA A 538 15.17 2.22 -22.78
N SER A 539 16.12 2.86 -23.47
CA SER A 539 16.48 4.26 -23.19
C SER A 539 15.56 5.24 -23.94
N ASP A 540 15.79 6.54 -23.79
CA ASP A 540 14.99 7.61 -24.43
C ASP A 540 14.88 7.53 -25.97
N VAL A 541 15.65 6.64 -26.62
CA VAL A 541 15.45 6.24 -28.01
C VAL A 541 14.02 5.74 -28.27
N ALA A 542 13.40 5.02 -27.34
CA ALA A 542 12.03 4.53 -27.49
C ALA A 542 10.95 5.56 -27.11
N ALA A 543 11.31 6.63 -26.40
CA ALA A 543 10.40 7.74 -26.08
C ALA A 543 10.17 8.69 -27.28
N ARG A 544 10.92 8.48 -28.38
CA ARG A 544 11.04 9.40 -29.52
C ARG A 544 10.68 8.72 -30.84
N GLY A 545 9.71 9.27 -31.58
CA GLY A 545 9.39 8.92 -32.97
C GLY A 545 9.09 7.47 -33.38
N LEU A 546 9.16 6.47 -32.48
CA LEU A 546 8.73 5.10 -32.78
C LEU A 546 7.21 4.99 -32.75
N ASP A 547 6.62 4.35 -33.76
CA ASP A 547 5.25 3.86 -33.63
C ASP A 547 5.24 2.51 -32.90
N ILE A 548 4.72 2.55 -31.68
CA ILE A 548 4.60 1.40 -30.79
C ILE A 548 3.10 1.21 -30.54
N PRO A 549 2.45 0.23 -31.21
CA PRO A 549 1.02 0.00 -31.07
C PRO A 549 0.67 -0.44 -29.64
N MET A 550 -0.27 0.31 -29.05
CA MET A 550 -0.96 0.07 -27.77
C MET A 550 -0.10 -0.61 -26.68
N VAL A 551 0.83 0.16 -26.12
CA VAL A 551 1.46 -0.17 -24.83
C VAL A 551 0.42 0.04 -23.74
N GLU A 552 0.21 -0.95 -22.86
CA GLU A 552 -0.70 -0.85 -21.72
C GLU A 552 -0.01 -0.19 -20.52
N HIS A 553 1.26 -0.55 -20.27
CA HIS A 553 2.00 -0.13 -19.09
C HIS A 553 3.33 0.56 -19.45
N VAL A 554 3.58 1.72 -18.84
CA VAL A 554 4.89 2.40 -18.88
C VAL A 554 5.48 2.43 -17.47
N ILE A 555 6.72 1.95 -17.31
CA ILE A 555 7.44 1.98 -16.03
C ILE A 555 8.68 2.86 -16.15
N HIS A 556 8.76 3.92 -15.37
CA HIS A 556 9.95 4.77 -15.23
C HIS A 556 10.86 4.16 -14.16
N TYR A 557 11.73 3.22 -14.56
CA TYR A 557 12.69 2.57 -13.67
C TYR A 557 13.73 3.57 -13.14
N GLN A 558 14.13 4.55 -13.96
CA GLN A 558 14.87 5.74 -13.54
C GLN A 558 14.09 6.98 -13.94
N LEU A 559 13.99 7.97 -13.04
CA LEU A 559 13.17 9.15 -13.30
C LEU A 559 13.77 10.01 -14.44
N PRO A 560 12.94 10.56 -15.33
CA PRO A 560 13.40 11.38 -16.45
C PRO A 560 13.96 12.73 -15.99
N ARG A 561 14.95 13.26 -16.71
CA ARG A 561 15.69 14.48 -16.33
C ARG A 561 14.84 15.77 -16.37
N SER A 562 13.67 15.77 -17.01
CA SER A 562 12.71 16.87 -17.03
C SER A 562 11.27 16.35 -17.09
N GLY A 563 10.30 17.22 -16.77
CA GLY A 563 8.86 16.91 -16.93
C GLY A 563 8.44 16.68 -18.39
N ASP A 564 9.12 17.31 -19.35
CA ASP A 564 8.86 17.14 -20.79
C ASP A 564 9.19 15.71 -21.24
N ILE A 565 10.35 15.20 -20.81
CA ILE A 565 10.75 13.81 -21.05
C ILE A 565 9.80 12.85 -20.31
N TYR A 566 9.25 13.22 -19.15
CA TYR A 566 8.20 12.43 -18.50
C TYR A 566 6.95 12.31 -19.38
N VAL A 567 6.38 13.43 -19.85
CA VAL A 567 5.19 13.42 -20.73
C VAL A 567 5.44 12.60 -21.99
N HIS A 568 6.61 12.73 -22.62
CA HIS A 568 6.99 11.96 -23.81
C HIS A 568 7.18 10.45 -23.57
N ARG A 569 7.60 10.04 -22.36
CA ARG A 569 7.71 8.63 -21.95
C ARG A 569 6.33 8.06 -21.58
N SER A 570 5.56 8.76 -20.77
CA SER A 570 4.24 8.32 -20.29
C SER A 570 3.20 8.28 -21.41
N GLY A 571 3.21 9.27 -22.32
CA GLY A 571 2.39 9.30 -23.55
C GLY A 571 2.74 8.25 -24.62
N ARG A 572 3.37 7.14 -24.21
CA ARG A 572 3.53 5.90 -24.98
C ARG A 572 2.37 4.91 -24.69
N THR A 573 1.77 5.00 -23.50
CA THR A 573 0.49 4.35 -23.16
C THR A 573 -0.68 5.36 -23.28
N ALA A 574 -1.90 4.95 -22.91
CA ALA A 574 -3.13 5.74 -22.94
C ALA A 574 -3.52 6.33 -24.31
N ARG A 575 -3.07 5.70 -25.40
CA ARG A 575 -3.29 6.17 -26.78
C ARG A 575 -4.65 5.74 -27.33
N ALA A 576 -5.21 6.57 -28.21
CA ALA A 576 -6.44 6.31 -28.97
C ALA A 576 -7.64 5.88 -28.09
N ARG A 577 -7.90 6.64 -27.02
CA ARG A 577 -9.04 6.49 -26.09
C ARG A 577 -9.08 5.19 -25.28
N LYS A 578 -8.01 4.39 -25.25
CA LYS A 578 -7.83 3.38 -24.21
C LYS A 578 -7.15 4.00 -22.99
N SER A 579 -7.50 3.51 -21.82
CA SER A 579 -6.82 3.74 -20.56
C SER A 579 -5.40 3.14 -20.57
N GLY A 580 -4.52 3.65 -19.71
CA GLY A 580 -3.12 3.24 -19.68
C GLY A 580 -2.39 3.75 -18.46
N ILE A 581 -1.38 3.01 -18.00
CA ILE A 581 -0.80 3.18 -16.66
C ILE A 581 0.67 3.62 -16.74
N SER A 582 1.02 4.66 -15.99
CA SER A 582 2.38 5.19 -15.86
C SER A 582 2.89 5.08 -14.42
N LEU A 583 3.89 4.21 -14.20
CA LEU A 583 4.44 3.89 -12.89
C LEU A 583 5.83 4.51 -12.69
N MET A 584 6.02 5.38 -11.70
CA MET A 584 7.33 5.84 -11.25
C MET A 584 7.94 4.93 -10.19
N LEU A 585 9.21 4.52 -10.34
CA LEU A 585 9.99 3.92 -9.24
C LEU A 585 10.93 4.98 -8.67
N CYS A 586 10.58 5.59 -7.55
CA CYS A 586 11.31 6.71 -6.96
C CYS A 586 12.29 6.25 -5.87
N SER A 587 13.59 6.57 -6.01
CA SER A 587 14.57 6.41 -4.93
C SER A 587 14.73 7.69 -4.09
N PRO A 588 15.28 7.61 -2.86
CA PRO A 588 15.59 8.79 -2.05
C PRO A 588 16.52 9.80 -2.74
N GLU A 589 17.44 9.32 -3.59
CA GLU A 589 18.35 10.13 -4.40
C GLU A 589 17.60 10.91 -5.49
N GLU A 590 16.57 10.30 -6.09
CA GLU A 590 15.75 10.89 -7.15
C GLU A 590 14.66 11.84 -6.62
N GLN A 591 14.45 11.95 -5.30
CA GLN A 591 13.37 12.72 -4.67
C GLN A 591 13.39 14.22 -5.08
N SER A 592 14.57 14.78 -5.36
CA SER A 592 14.74 16.15 -5.88
C SER A 592 14.26 16.29 -7.33
N LEU A 593 14.43 15.25 -8.14
CA LEU A 593 13.97 15.17 -9.53
C LEU A 593 12.45 14.93 -9.61
N TYR A 594 11.93 14.02 -8.77
CA TYR A 594 10.49 13.79 -8.59
C TYR A 594 9.73 15.09 -8.28
N LYS A 595 10.22 15.90 -7.33
CA LYS A 595 9.61 17.21 -7.01
C LYS A 595 9.58 18.18 -8.20
N LYS A 596 10.64 18.21 -9.02
CA LYS A 596 10.70 19.04 -10.25
C LYS A 596 9.69 18.59 -11.31
N ILE A 597 9.49 17.28 -11.46
CA ILE A 597 8.48 16.71 -12.35
C ILE A 597 7.07 17.08 -11.86
N CYS A 598 6.75 16.81 -10.59
CA CYS A 598 5.43 17.12 -10.00
C CYS A 598 5.06 18.60 -10.09
N TYR A 599 6.04 19.50 -9.89
CA TYR A 599 5.85 20.94 -10.06
C TYR A 599 5.46 21.30 -11.49
N LYS A 600 6.15 20.76 -12.51
CA LYS A 600 5.84 21.02 -13.93
C LYS A 600 4.51 20.38 -14.37
N LEU A 601 4.12 19.25 -13.78
CA LEU A 601 2.82 18.62 -13.98
C LEU A 601 1.66 19.33 -13.24
N LYS A 602 1.90 20.46 -12.56
CA LYS A 602 0.94 21.17 -11.67
C LYS A 602 0.45 20.35 -10.46
N LYS A 603 0.88 19.08 -10.30
CA LYS A 603 0.47 18.15 -9.24
C LYS A 603 1.21 18.39 -7.93
N ALA A 604 0.90 19.51 -7.27
CA ALA A 604 1.55 19.95 -6.03
C ALA A 604 1.43 18.98 -4.84
N GLY A 605 0.44 18.08 -4.84
CA GLY A 605 0.29 17.00 -3.85
C GLY A 605 1.14 15.75 -4.14
N GLY A 606 1.80 15.67 -5.29
CA GLY A 606 2.47 14.46 -5.78
C GLY A 606 1.54 13.50 -6.55
N LEU A 607 2.09 12.33 -6.91
CA LEU A 607 1.35 11.21 -7.51
C LEU A 607 0.90 10.20 -6.43
N PRO A 608 -0.22 9.50 -6.63
CA PRO A 608 -0.71 8.47 -5.71
C PRO A 608 0.23 7.26 -5.64
N ASP A 609 0.29 6.64 -4.47
CA ASP A 609 1.07 5.42 -4.25
C ASP A 609 0.42 4.19 -4.88
N PHE A 610 1.22 3.41 -5.61
CA PHE A 610 0.78 2.20 -6.28
C PHE A 610 0.65 1.04 -5.27
N PRO A 611 -0.47 0.28 -5.26
CA PRO A 611 -0.72 -0.74 -4.25
C PRO A 611 0.17 -1.98 -4.48
N VAL A 612 1.19 -2.14 -3.63
CA VAL A 612 2.11 -3.29 -3.70
C VAL A 612 1.90 -4.28 -2.55
N GLU A 613 1.67 -5.55 -2.89
CA GLU A 613 1.60 -6.66 -1.94
C GLU A 613 2.98 -7.00 -1.37
N HIS A 614 3.40 -6.32 -0.28
CA HIS A 614 4.73 -6.49 0.32
C HIS A 614 5.12 -7.94 0.69
N ASP A 615 4.15 -8.82 1.00
CA ASP A 615 4.42 -10.24 1.27
C ASP A 615 4.77 -11.04 0.00
N ILE A 616 4.30 -10.61 -1.17
CA ILE A 616 4.79 -11.11 -2.46
C ILE A 616 6.21 -10.56 -2.70
N VAL A 617 6.44 -9.26 -2.50
CA VAL A 617 7.76 -8.62 -2.68
C VAL A 617 8.85 -9.31 -1.83
N LYS A 618 8.57 -9.68 -0.58
CA LYS A 618 9.51 -10.44 0.28
C LYS A 618 9.93 -11.77 -0.35
N LYS A 619 9.00 -12.51 -0.96
CA LYS A 619 9.27 -13.79 -1.66
C LYS A 619 10.03 -13.54 -2.98
N LEU A 620 9.65 -12.53 -3.76
CA LEU A 620 10.31 -12.20 -5.03
C LEU A 620 11.74 -11.67 -4.82
N LYS A 621 12.02 -10.95 -3.73
CA LYS A 621 13.36 -10.47 -3.37
C LYS A 621 14.37 -11.62 -3.20
N GLN A 622 13.94 -12.78 -2.72
CA GLN A 622 14.78 -13.99 -2.66
C GLN A 622 15.15 -14.49 -4.07
N ARG A 623 14.17 -14.60 -4.98
CA ARG A 623 14.40 -15.01 -6.38
C ARG A 623 15.35 -14.05 -7.11
N ILE A 624 15.14 -12.75 -6.95
CA ILE A 624 15.96 -11.72 -7.60
C ILE A 624 17.38 -11.69 -7.06
N ASN A 625 17.58 -11.84 -5.75
CA ASN A 625 18.93 -11.87 -5.19
C ASN A 625 19.74 -13.07 -5.73
N LEU A 626 19.09 -14.22 -5.95
CA LEU A 626 19.72 -15.37 -6.62
C LEU A 626 19.99 -15.10 -8.10
N ALA A 627 19.04 -14.52 -8.84
CA ALA A 627 19.25 -14.14 -10.25
C ALA A 627 20.41 -13.15 -10.42
N LYS A 628 20.51 -12.13 -9.55
CA LYS A 628 21.64 -11.18 -9.50
C LYS A 628 22.98 -11.86 -9.18
N GLN A 629 22.99 -12.87 -8.30
CA GLN A 629 24.20 -13.63 -7.98
C GLN A 629 24.64 -14.53 -9.14
N ILE A 630 23.70 -15.15 -9.85
CA ILE A 630 23.98 -15.94 -11.05
C ILE A 630 24.58 -15.05 -12.14
N ASP A 631 23.91 -13.93 -12.47
CA ASP A 631 24.36 -12.95 -13.48
C ASP A 631 25.77 -12.43 -13.18
N ALA A 632 26.05 -12.04 -11.93
CA ALA A 632 27.37 -11.54 -11.53
C ALA A 632 28.48 -12.60 -11.63
N GLU A 633 28.20 -13.87 -11.32
CA GLU A 633 29.19 -14.95 -11.44
C GLU A 633 29.36 -15.42 -12.91
N GLU A 634 28.31 -15.39 -13.72
CA GLU A 634 28.39 -15.66 -15.16
C GLU A 634 29.20 -14.57 -15.90
N HIS A 635 28.96 -13.30 -15.61
CA HIS A 635 29.74 -12.19 -16.17
C HIS A 635 31.22 -12.24 -15.71
N ARG A 636 31.50 -12.73 -14.50
CA ARG A 636 32.88 -12.97 -14.02
C ARG A 636 33.58 -14.08 -14.81
N LEU A 637 32.90 -15.20 -15.08
CA LEU A 637 33.46 -16.27 -15.91
C LEU A 637 33.63 -15.85 -17.37
N GLN A 638 32.66 -15.13 -17.93
CA GLN A 638 32.74 -14.61 -19.30
C GLN A 638 33.88 -13.61 -19.47
N LYS A 639 34.14 -12.74 -18.49
CA LYS A 639 35.30 -11.85 -18.55
C LYS A 639 36.62 -12.63 -18.56
N VAL A 640 36.82 -13.60 -17.67
CA VAL A 640 38.05 -14.41 -17.66
C VAL A 640 38.26 -15.13 -19.01
N GLY A 641 37.20 -15.70 -19.59
CA GLY A 641 37.28 -16.32 -20.92
C GLY A 641 37.57 -15.33 -22.06
N HIS A 642 37.01 -14.12 -22.00
CA HIS A 642 37.27 -13.08 -23.01
C HIS A 642 38.68 -12.49 -22.88
N ASP A 643 39.17 -12.28 -21.66
CA ASP A 643 40.56 -11.86 -21.40
C ASP A 643 41.53 -12.94 -21.94
N ASP A 644 41.31 -14.24 -21.64
CA ASP A 644 42.10 -15.37 -22.17
C ASP A 644 42.07 -15.48 -23.71
N ASP A 645 40.89 -15.33 -24.34
CA ASP A 645 40.76 -15.41 -25.80
C ASP A 645 41.28 -14.17 -26.53
N TRP A 646 41.25 -13.00 -25.90
CA TRP A 646 41.94 -11.80 -26.37
C TRP A 646 43.46 -11.99 -26.32
N TYR A 647 44.01 -12.50 -25.22
CA TYR A 647 45.44 -12.83 -25.11
C TYR A 647 45.88 -13.81 -26.21
N LYS A 648 45.08 -14.84 -26.51
CA LYS A 648 45.36 -15.80 -27.61
C LYS A 648 45.32 -15.15 -29.00
N ARG A 649 44.43 -14.19 -29.25
CA ARG A 649 44.43 -13.44 -30.53
C ARG A 649 45.66 -12.53 -30.62
N ALA A 650 45.88 -11.70 -29.60
CA ALA A 650 46.98 -10.74 -29.58
C ALA A 650 48.36 -11.40 -29.73
N ALA A 651 48.61 -12.51 -29.03
CA ALA A 651 49.86 -13.25 -29.19
C ALA A 651 50.01 -13.90 -30.58
N LYS A 652 48.91 -14.38 -31.17
CA LYS A 652 48.88 -14.97 -32.51
C LYS A 652 49.11 -13.93 -33.61
N GLU A 653 48.65 -12.68 -33.43
CA GLU A 653 48.94 -11.56 -34.33
C GLU A 653 50.35 -11.00 -34.15
N LEU A 654 50.99 -11.23 -33.00
CA LEU A 654 52.36 -10.82 -32.70
C LEU A 654 53.41 -11.94 -32.90
N GLU A 655 52.99 -13.13 -33.35
CA GLU A 655 53.82 -14.33 -33.52
C GLU A 655 54.63 -14.72 -32.25
N ILE A 656 54.03 -14.53 -31.07
CA ILE A 656 54.63 -14.88 -29.77
C ILE A 656 54.11 -16.24 -29.30
N ASP A 657 55.01 -17.22 -29.15
CA ASP A 657 54.71 -18.47 -28.43
C ASP A 657 54.35 -18.16 -26.97
N ILE A 658 53.12 -18.47 -26.56
CA ILE A 658 52.69 -18.38 -25.16
C ILE A 658 53.05 -19.69 -24.45
N ASP A 659 53.80 -19.59 -23.34
CA ASP A 659 54.01 -20.69 -22.40
C ASP A 659 52.66 -21.16 -21.81
N GLU A 660 52.31 -22.44 -21.91
CA GLU A 660 50.96 -22.92 -21.54
C GLU A 660 50.61 -22.64 -20.06
N ASP A 661 51.61 -22.59 -19.18
CA ASP A 661 51.47 -22.25 -17.75
C ASP A 661 51.12 -20.76 -17.48
N LEU A 662 51.26 -19.86 -18.46
CA LEU A 662 50.88 -18.44 -18.32
C LEU A 662 49.40 -18.17 -18.60
N LEU A 663 48.71 -19.05 -19.33
CA LEU A 663 47.26 -18.98 -19.49
C LEU A 663 46.58 -19.43 -18.19
N LYS A 664 45.60 -18.66 -17.72
CA LYS A 664 44.92 -18.92 -16.43
C LYS A 664 43.88 -20.04 -16.51
N ASN A 665 44.29 -21.20 -17.02
CA ASN A 665 43.60 -22.48 -16.96
C ASN A 665 42.06 -22.36 -16.87
N ALA A 666 41.42 -22.26 -18.04
CA ALA A 666 39.95 -22.31 -18.18
C ALA A 666 39.31 -23.59 -17.57
N ASP A 667 40.16 -24.55 -17.20
CA ASP A 667 39.86 -25.83 -16.58
C ASP A 667 40.48 -26.01 -15.16
N SER A 668 40.92 -24.91 -14.53
CA SER A 668 41.42 -24.90 -13.14
C SER A 668 40.34 -25.33 -12.13
N SER A 669 40.76 -25.79 -10.93
CA SER A 669 39.82 -26.15 -9.85
C SER A 669 38.88 -24.99 -9.52
N GLU A 670 39.42 -23.77 -9.41
CA GLU A 670 38.63 -22.57 -9.10
C GLU A 670 37.58 -22.27 -10.18
N THR A 671 37.91 -22.44 -11.46
CA THR A 671 36.96 -22.27 -12.58
C THR A 671 35.92 -23.39 -12.62
N LYS A 672 36.29 -24.64 -12.30
CA LYS A 672 35.36 -25.78 -12.17
C LYS A 672 34.40 -25.60 -10.99
N GLU A 673 34.90 -25.17 -9.83
CA GLU A 673 34.11 -24.85 -8.65
C GLU A 673 33.12 -23.71 -8.91
N LYS A 674 33.55 -22.64 -9.60
CA LYS A 674 32.65 -21.55 -10.03
C LYS A 674 31.55 -22.05 -10.98
N LYS A 675 31.90 -22.86 -12.00
CA LYS A 675 30.92 -23.50 -12.90
C LYS A 675 29.92 -24.39 -12.13
N GLN A 676 30.38 -25.18 -11.16
CA GLN A 676 29.51 -25.99 -10.29
C GLN A 676 28.61 -25.12 -9.38
N ARG A 677 29.16 -24.04 -8.80
CA ARG A 677 28.42 -23.10 -7.95
C ARG A 677 27.28 -22.42 -8.70
N ILE A 678 27.52 -21.99 -9.95
CA ILE A 678 26.47 -21.43 -10.83
C ILE A 678 25.41 -22.50 -11.16
N LYS A 679 25.81 -23.75 -11.44
CA LYS A 679 24.86 -24.86 -11.66
C LYS A 679 23.98 -25.12 -10.43
N SER A 680 24.55 -25.04 -9.22
CA SER A 680 23.82 -25.14 -7.95
C SER A 680 22.83 -23.97 -7.76
N LEU A 681 23.28 -22.73 -7.95
CA LEU A 681 22.43 -21.54 -7.84
C LEU A 681 21.29 -21.53 -8.87
N LYS A 682 21.56 -21.91 -10.13
CA LYS A 682 20.53 -22.07 -11.17
C LYS A 682 19.51 -23.17 -10.80
N THR A 683 19.95 -24.25 -10.17
CA THR A 683 19.05 -25.32 -9.68
C THR A 683 18.17 -24.83 -8.52
N GLN A 684 18.74 -24.06 -7.57
CA GLN A 684 17.98 -23.43 -6.49
C GLN A 684 16.96 -22.40 -7.03
N LEU A 685 17.36 -21.58 -8.01
CA LEU A 685 16.45 -20.62 -8.65
C LEU A 685 15.34 -21.33 -9.42
N LYS A 686 15.62 -22.39 -10.19
CA LYS A 686 14.61 -23.20 -10.89
C LYS A 686 13.61 -23.86 -9.91
N SER A 687 14.11 -24.37 -8.79
CA SER A 687 13.27 -24.90 -7.69
C SER A 687 12.39 -23.83 -7.04
N LEU A 688 12.93 -22.62 -6.81
CA LEU A 688 12.15 -21.51 -6.28
C LEU A 688 11.16 -20.94 -7.29
N LEU A 689 11.46 -20.97 -8.60
CA LEU A 689 10.55 -20.51 -9.66
C LEU A 689 9.37 -21.46 -9.87
N SER A 690 9.57 -22.78 -9.75
CA SER A 690 8.49 -23.78 -9.88
C SER A 690 7.47 -23.75 -8.73
N GLN A 691 7.81 -23.13 -7.60
CA GLN A 691 6.87 -22.91 -6.49
C GLN A 691 5.91 -21.75 -6.82
N PRO A 692 4.58 -21.90 -6.67
CA PRO A 692 3.64 -20.81 -6.91
C PRO A 692 3.73 -19.73 -5.81
N VAL A 693 3.78 -18.45 -6.20
CA VAL A 693 3.87 -17.31 -5.26
C VAL A 693 2.48 -16.94 -4.72
N ILE A 694 1.89 -17.85 -3.95
CA ILE A 694 0.55 -17.65 -3.38
C ILE A 694 0.62 -16.65 -2.20
N PRO A 695 -0.30 -15.66 -2.08
CA PRO A 695 -0.52 -14.89 -0.87
C PRO A 695 -0.87 -15.77 0.34
N ARG A 696 -0.62 -15.29 1.56
CA ARG A 696 -1.10 -15.98 2.78
C ARG A 696 -2.63 -15.91 2.85
N GLY A 697 -3.31 -17.05 2.73
CA GLY A 697 -4.76 -17.18 2.94
C GLY A 697 -5.52 -17.95 1.87
N ILE A 698 -4.95 -18.16 0.67
CA ILE A 698 -5.62 -18.91 -0.41
C ILE A 698 -5.32 -20.40 -0.28
N SER A 699 -6.38 -21.21 -0.11
CA SER A 699 -6.29 -22.67 -0.01
C SER A 699 -6.25 -23.34 -1.38
N THR A 700 -5.36 -24.30 -1.57
CA THR A 700 -5.25 -25.10 -2.81
C THR A 700 -6.39 -26.09 -3.03
N LYS A 701 -7.36 -26.20 -2.10
CA LYS A 701 -8.49 -27.15 -2.19
C LYS A 701 -9.66 -26.69 -3.07
N TYR A 702 -9.71 -25.43 -3.50
CA TYR A 702 -10.86 -24.90 -4.24
C TYR A 702 -10.47 -24.42 -5.64
N ILE A 703 -10.65 -25.30 -6.63
CA ILE A 703 -10.51 -24.99 -8.05
C ILE A 703 -11.88 -24.55 -8.59
N THR A 704 -12.07 -23.24 -8.75
CA THR A 704 -13.11 -22.67 -9.63
C THR A 704 -12.60 -21.39 -10.29
N SER A 705 -12.20 -21.53 -11.56
CA SER A 705 -12.41 -20.59 -12.68
C SER A 705 -12.40 -19.06 -12.45
N GLY A 706 -11.56 -18.36 -13.21
CA GLY A 706 -11.75 -16.92 -13.52
C GLY A 706 -10.47 -16.09 -13.37
N VAL A 707 -9.63 -16.07 -14.42
CA VAL A 707 -8.43 -15.22 -14.42
C VAL A 707 -8.79 -13.78 -14.77
N VAL A 708 -8.17 -12.87 -14.02
CA VAL A 708 -8.13 -11.42 -14.22
C VAL A 708 -8.10 -11.02 -15.71
N ARG A 709 -9.16 -10.32 -16.13
CA ARG A 709 -9.02 -9.15 -16.98
C ARG A 709 -9.30 -7.89 -16.16
N ASP A 710 -9.02 -6.77 -16.80
CA ASP A 710 -9.10 -5.40 -16.34
C ASP A 710 -8.35 -4.98 -15.07
N LEU A 711 -7.39 -4.09 -15.32
CA LEU A 711 -6.63 -3.30 -14.34
C LEU A 711 -7.03 -1.82 -14.45
N ALA A 712 -7.46 -1.37 -15.64
CA ALA A 712 -7.83 0.02 -15.91
C ALA A 712 -9.17 0.37 -15.26
N ASP A 713 -10.16 -0.53 -15.29
CA ASP A 713 -11.44 -0.36 -14.58
C ASP A 713 -11.28 -0.15 -13.05
N ARG A 714 -10.08 -0.33 -12.48
CA ARG A 714 -9.81 -0.24 -11.04
C ARG A 714 -9.11 1.05 -10.60
N LEU A 715 -8.61 1.84 -11.55
CA LEU A 715 -7.88 3.07 -11.28
C LEU A 715 -8.72 4.32 -11.63
N LEU A 716 -9.76 4.17 -12.47
CA LEU A 716 -10.67 5.25 -12.89
C LEU A 716 -11.71 5.73 -11.86
N ASP A 717 -12.02 4.97 -10.80
CA ASP A 717 -13.24 5.20 -9.97
C ASP A 717 -13.07 6.19 -8.79
N GLU A 718 -12.64 7.42 -9.08
CA GLU A 718 -12.77 8.58 -8.16
C GLU A 718 -13.40 9.82 -8.81
N LYS A 719 -14.68 9.72 -9.22
CA LYS A 719 -15.71 10.80 -9.18
C LYS A 719 -17.06 10.25 -9.64
N THR A 720 -18.05 10.19 -8.75
CA THR A 720 -19.38 9.61 -9.04
C THR A 720 -20.39 10.61 -9.59
N PRO A 721 -21.05 10.31 -10.72
CA PRO A 721 -22.37 10.88 -11.05
C PRO A 721 -23.45 9.78 -11.17
N LYS A 722 -24.26 9.67 -10.12
CA LYS A 722 -25.65 9.16 -10.07
C LYS A 722 -26.04 7.75 -10.59
N HIS A 723 -25.33 7.09 -11.50
CA HIS A 723 -25.81 5.80 -12.04
C HIS A 723 -25.44 4.57 -11.18
N PHE A 724 -24.48 4.73 -10.26
CA PHE A 724 -24.14 3.72 -9.25
C PHE A 724 -25.30 3.47 -8.28
N ARG A 725 -25.98 2.33 -8.41
CA ARG A 725 -26.75 1.77 -7.29
C ARG A 725 -26.88 0.25 -7.23
N GLU A 726 -26.77 -0.47 -8.34
CA GLU A 726 -27.02 -1.93 -8.39
C GLU A 726 -25.87 -2.71 -9.06
N CYS A 727 -25.78 -4.02 -8.74
CA CYS A 727 -24.79 -4.98 -9.27
C CYS A 727 -23.29 -4.78 -8.91
N ARG A 728 -22.97 -4.72 -7.61
CA ARG A 728 -21.61 -5.02 -7.09
C ARG A 728 -21.27 -6.53 -7.24
N TRP A 729 -20.12 -6.87 -7.85
CA TRP A 729 -19.30 -8.07 -7.57
C TRP A 729 -17.94 -7.90 -8.32
N LYS A 730 -16.75 -8.28 -7.84
CA LYS A 730 -16.25 -8.63 -6.50
C LYS A 730 -14.70 -8.54 -6.56
N SER A 731 -14.04 -7.84 -5.64
CA SER A 731 -12.57 -7.81 -5.62
C SER A 731 -11.99 -9.15 -5.11
N SER A 732 -10.77 -9.50 -5.53
CA SER A 732 -9.97 -10.52 -4.84
C SER A 732 -9.51 -9.91 -3.50
N LEU A 733 -10.34 -10.09 -2.48
CA LEU A 733 -10.36 -9.25 -1.27
C LEU A 733 -8.98 -9.04 -0.63
N ALA A 734 -8.53 -7.78 -0.62
CA ALA A 734 -7.88 -7.27 0.58
C ALA A 734 -8.88 -7.44 1.73
N ALA A 735 -8.50 -8.17 2.78
CA ALA A 735 -9.42 -8.49 3.87
C ALA A 735 -9.94 -7.20 4.52
N THR A 736 -11.23 -6.90 4.34
CA THR A 736 -11.82 -5.64 4.79
C THR A 736 -11.75 -5.57 6.31
N TYR A 737 -10.89 -4.70 6.82
CA TYR A 737 -10.76 -4.47 8.26
C TYR A 737 -12.02 -3.77 8.79
N ASN A 738 -12.82 -4.50 9.56
CA ASN A 738 -13.94 -3.92 10.29
C ASN A 738 -13.40 -3.35 11.61
N TRP A 739 -13.51 -2.04 11.82
CA TRP A 739 -13.11 -1.43 13.10
C TRP A 739 -14.08 -1.78 14.24
N GLU A 740 -15.33 -2.14 13.94
CA GLU A 740 -16.35 -2.57 14.92
C GLU A 740 -16.18 -4.03 15.34
N ASP A 741 -15.50 -4.84 14.51
CA ASP A 741 -15.10 -6.22 14.81
C ASP A 741 -13.69 -6.52 14.24
N PRO A 742 -12.61 -6.04 14.91
CA PRO A 742 -11.24 -6.10 14.39
C PRO A 742 -10.69 -7.51 14.15
N LEU A 743 -11.25 -8.52 14.83
CA LEU A 743 -10.79 -9.91 14.81
C LEU A 743 -11.84 -10.88 14.23
N LEU A 744 -12.95 -10.34 13.69
CA LEU A 744 -14.03 -11.09 13.05
C LEU A 744 -14.68 -12.11 14.01
N LEU A 745 -14.98 -11.66 15.24
CA LEU A 745 -15.78 -12.35 16.25
C LEU A 745 -17.05 -12.96 15.65
N GLU A 746 -17.76 -12.25 14.77
CA GLU A 746 -18.96 -12.79 14.10
C GLU A 746 -18.71 -14.14 13.41
N LYS A 747 -17.50 -14.35 12.85
CA LYS A 747 -17.10 -15.59 12.16
C LYS A 747 -16.62 -16.70 13.10
N GLN A 748 -16.65 -16.47 14.41
CA GLN A 748 -16.30 -17.43 15.46
C GLN A 748 -17.53 -17.87 16.28
N LEU A 749 -18.70 -17.32 15.98
CA LEU A 749 -19.99 -17.66 16.58
C LEU A 749 -20.73 -18.71 15.74
N THR A 750 -21.68 -19.41 16.35
CA THR A 750 -22.64 -20.25 15.61
C THR A 750 -23.81 -19.41 15.08
N ASP A 751 -24.56 -19.92 14.10
CA ASP A 751 -25.76 -19.25 13.58
C ASP A 751 -26.81 -19.01 14.68
N GLU A 752 -26.93 -19.94 15.63
CA GLU A 752 -27.76 -19.82 16.84
C GLU A 752 -27.28 -18.66 17.74
N GLU A 753 -25.98 -18.55 17.97
CA GLU A 753 -25.39 -17.46 18.78
C GLU A 753 -25.56 -16.09 18.12
N LEU A 754 -25.46 -16.02 16.77
CA LEU A 754 -25.74 -14.81 16.00
C LEU A 754 -27.22 -14.41 16.07
N ALA A 755 -28.15 -15.36 15.93
CA ALA A 755 -29.58 -15.11 16.03
C ALA A 755 -30.02 -14.67 17.44
N VAL A 756 -29.47 -15.29 18.49
CA VAL A 756 -29.71 -14.90 19.89
C VAL A 756 -29.16 -13.49 20.16
N ARG A 757 -27.95 -13.18 19.69
CA ARG A 757 -27.34 -11.85 19.74
C ARG A 757 -28.21 -10.80 19.05
N GLU A 758 -28.70 -11.08 17.85
CA GLU A 758 -29.52 -10.15 17.07
C GLU A 758 -30.89 -9.91 17.71
N THR A 759 -31.50 -10.95 18.30
CA THR A 759 -32.73 -10.83 19.10
C THR A 759 -32.50 -9.93 20.32
N ALA A 760 -31.41 -10.14 21.06
CA ALA A 760 -31.04 -9.30 22.20
C ALA A 760 -30.72 -7.85 21.79
N HIS A 761 -30.02 -7.65 20.66
CA HIS A 761 -29.69 -6.33 20.12
C HIS A 761 -30.94 -5.55 19.69
N ALA A 762 -31.84 -6.17 18.93
CA ALA A 762 -33.08 -5.55 18.46
C ALA A 762 -33.97 -5.14 19.65
N TYR A 763 -34.07 -5.98 20.68
CA TYR A 763 -34.74 -5.64 21.94
C TYR A 763 -34.06 -4.47 22.65
N SER A 764 -32.74 -4.52 22.82
CA SER A 764 -31.95 -3.46 23.45
C SER A 764 -32.15 -2.09 22.80
N GLN A 765 -32.00 -2.00 21.48
CA GLN A 765 -32.15 -0.72 20.76
C GLN A 765 -33.62 -0.27 20.69
N GLY A 766 -34.56 -1.20 20.45
CA GLY A 766 -35.97 -0.88 20.25
C GLY A 766 -36.77 -0.61 21.53
N LYS A 767 -36.40 -1.22 22.67
CA LYS A 767 -37.17 -1.17 23.92
C LYS A 767 -36.42 -0.57 25.11
N LEU A 768 -35.12 -0.81 25.25
CA LEU A 768 -34.35 -0.36 26.43
C LEU A 768 -33.74 1.03 26.22
N PHE A 769 -33.12 1.28 25.06
CA PHE A 769 -32.49 2.57 24.75
C PHE A 769 -33.45 3.78 24.82
N PRO A 770 -34.73 3.69 24.41
CA PRO A 770 -35.67 4.81 24.59
C PRO A 770 -36.05 5.09 26.05
N ARG A 771 -35.93 4.09 26.95
CA ARG A 771 -36.25 4.23 28.39
C ARG A 771 -35.07 4.77 29.20
N ILE A 772 -33.82 4.44 28.82
CA ILE A 772 -32.68 4.55 29.75
C ILE A 772 -32.40 5.97 30.27
N LEU A 773 -32.52 7.01 29.44
CA LEU A 773 -32.21 8.38 29.85
C LEU A 773 -33.10 8.84 31.02
N LYS A 774 -34.40 8.53 30.98
CA LYS A 774 -35.33 8.86 32.07
C LYS A 774 -35.16 7.91 33.26
N ALA A 775 -35.03 6.62 33.01
CA ALA A 775 -34.83 5.60 34.05
C ALA A 775 -33.60 5.91 34.92
N TYR A 776 -32.46 6.18 34.29
CA TYR A 776 -31.21 6.51 34.98
C TYR A 776 -31.28 7.85 35.72
N ARG A 777 -31.84 8.89 35.09
CA ARG A 777 -31.96 10.22 35.71
C ARG A 777 -32.81 10.19 36.98
N HIS A 778 -33.92 9.45 36.96
CA HIS A 778 -34.92 9.43 38.04
C HIS A 778 -34.83 8.23 39.01
N GLU A 779 -33.75 7.43 38.98
CA GLU A 779 -33.58 6.23 39.84
C GLU A 779 -34.75 5.21 39.71
N HIS A 780 -35.35 5.14 38.52
CA HIS A 780 -36.54 4.35 38.27
C HIS A 780 -36.21 3.10 37.43
N TYR A 781 -36.71 1.95 37.88
CA TYR A 781 -36.70 0.70 37.12
C TYR A 781 -38.13 0.22 36.85
N ASP A 782 -38.34 -0.20 35.61
CA ASP A 782 -39.61 -0.66 35.05
C ASP A 782 -39.67 -2.19 35.10
N ARG A 783 -40.63 -2.77 35.85
CA ARG A 783 -40.74 -4.22 36.06
C ARG A 783 -41.08 -4.96 34.76
N ASP A 784 -41.76 -4.33 33.80
CA ASP A 784 -42.18 -4.97 32.55
C ASP A 784 -40.96 -5.36 31.68
N VAL A 785 -39.80 -4.73 31.89
CA VAL A 785 -38.53 -5.09 31.25
C VAL A 785 -38.14 -6.56 31.48
N LEU A 786 -38.46 -7.14 32.66
CA LEU A 786 -38.20 -8.56 32.91
C LEU A 786 -39.21 -9.46 32.16
N HIS A 787 -40.48 -9.08 32.08
CA HIS A 787 -41.48 -9.81 31.31
C HIS A 787 -41.19 -9.75 29.80
N GLU A 788 -40.77 -8.60 29.28
CA GLU A 788 -40.30 -8.44 27.90
C GLU A 788 -39.03 -9.26 27.61
N MET A 789 -38.06 -9.34 28.53
CA MET A 789 -36.90 -10.24 28.40
C MET A 789 -37.29 -11.71 28.43
N GLY A 790 -38.26 -12.10 29.27
CA GLY A 790 -38.71 -13.48 29.41
C GLY A 790 -39.54 -13.97 28.23
N ALA A 791 -40.40 -13.12 27.66
CA ALA A 791 -41.12 -13.38 26.42
C ALA A 791 -40.20 -13.61 25.21
N LEU A 792 -38.95 -13.12 25.28
CA LEU A 792 -37.90 -13.33 24.28
C LEU A 792 -36.91 -14.46 24.65
N GLY A 793 -37.14 -15.20 25.74
CA GLY A 793 -36.28 -16.30 26.18
C GLY A 793 -34.88 -15.89 26.69
N LEU A 794 -34.68 -14.60 26.99
CA LEU A 794 -33.36 -14.07 27.40
C LEU A 794 -33.02 -14.38 28.86
N LEU A 795 -34.01 -14.77 29.67
CA LEU A 795 -33.85 -15.09 31.10
C LEU A 795 -33.51 -16.57 31.31
N GLY A 796 -32.49 -16.84 32.12
CA GLY A 796 -32.04 -18.21 32.40
C GLY A 796 -31.59 -18.97 31.15
N SER A 797 -31.13 -18.27 30.12
CA SER A 797 -31.00 -18.79 28.75
C SER A 797 -30.21 -20.09 28.59
N THR A 798 -29.23 -20.39 29.45
CA THR A 798 -28.46 -21.66 29.44
C THR A 798 -29.15 -22.86 30.11
N ILE A 799 -30.30 -22.66 30.76
CA ILE A 799 -31.07 -23.72 31.42
C ILE A 799 -31.82 -24.54 30.37
N LYS A 800 -31.80 -25.87 30.53
CA LYS A 800 -32.46 -26.81 29.61
C LYS A 800 -33.83 -27.22 30.17
N GLY A 801 -34.87 -27.09 29.36
CA GLY A 801 -36.25 -27.31 29.79
C GLY A 801 -36.84 -26.09 30.51
N TYR A 802 -37.94 -26.29 31.24
CA TYR A 802 -38.62 -25.26 32.06
C TYR A 802 -39.02 -23.97 31.31
N GLY A 803 -39.15 -24.00 29.99
CA GLY A 803 -39.41 -22.81 29.16
C GLY A 803 -38.19 -21.91 28.91
N CYS A 804 -36.99 -22.35 29.32
CA CYS A 804 -35.72 -21.66 29.04
C CYS A 804 -35.17 -22.09 27.67
N ALA A 805 -34.32 -21.24 27.06
CA ALA A 805 -33.84 -21.43 25.69
C ALA A 805 -32.85 -22.60 25.50
N GLY A 806 -32.09 -22.99 26.54
CA GLY A 806 -31.13 -24.11 26.49
C GLY A 806 -29.81 -23.84 25.76
N VAL A 807 -29.50 -22.58 25.46
CA VAL A 807 -28.39 -22.13 24.58
C VAL A 807 -27.01 -22.17 25.25
N SER A 808 -25.95 -21.96 24.46
CA SER A 808 -24.56 -21.99 24.92
C SER A 808 -24.20 -20.90 25.95
N SER A 809 -23.11 -21.08 26.69
CA SER A 809 -22.57 -20.02 27.55
C SER A 809 -22.17 -18.79 26.75
N VAL A 810 -21.64 -18.97 25.53
CA VAL A 810 -21.31 -17.87 24.63
C VAL A 810 -22.55 -17.07 24.23
N ALA A 811 -23.69 -17.74 23.96
CA ALA A 811 -24.97 -17.06 23.71
C ALA A 811 -25.40 -16.21 24.91
N TYR A 812 -25.31 -16.72 26.15
CA TYR A 812 -25.55 -15.92 27.35
C TYR A 812 -24.60 -14.71 27.48
N GLY A 813 -23.32 -14.89 27.13
CA GLY A 813 -22.35 -13.79 27.05
C GLY A 813 -22.75 -12.71 26.05
N LEU A 814 -23.21 -13.10 24.85
CA LEU A 814 -23.68 -12.17 23.82
C LEU A 814 -24.94 -11.42 24.26
N ILE A 815 -25.91 -12.08 24.90
CA ILE A 815 -27.07 -11.39 25.49
C ILE A 815 -26.57 -10.34 26.50
N ALA A 816 -25.67 -10.69 27.42
CA ALA A 816 -25.15 -9.76 28.41
C ALA A 816 -24.43 -8.55 27.77
N ARG A 817 -23.63 -8.76 26.71
CA ARG A 817 -23.01 -7.70 25.88
C ARG A 817 -24.05 -6.75 25.31
N GLU A 818 -25.10 -7.25 24.68
CA GLU A 818 -26.11 -6.40 24.03
C GLU A 818 -27.04 -5.70 25.02
N ILE A 819 -27.33 -6.25 26.20
CA ILE A 819 -28.08 -5.54 27.25
C ILE A 819 -27.21 -4.45 27.91
N GLU A 820 -25.95 -4.72 28.24
CA GLU A 820 -25.08 -3.74 28.90
C GLU A 820 -24.51 -2.66 27.95
N ARG A 821 -24.51 -2.91 26.63
CA ARG A 821 -24.40 -1.86 25.61
C ARG A 821 -25.42 -0.73 25.85
N ILE A 822 -26.61 -1.05 26.36
CA ILE A 822 -27.59 -0.06 26.77
C ILE A 822 -27.33 0.41 28.20
N ASP A 823 -27.38 -0.49 29.20
CA ASP A 823 -27.08 -0.14 30.59
C ASP A 823 -26.70 -1.33 31.47
N SER A 824 -25.69 -1.14 32.31
CA SER A 824 -25.23 -2.10 33.33
C SER A 824 -26.30 -2.45 34.35
N GLY A 825 -27.25 -1.55 34.64
CA GLY A 825 -28.40 -1.78 35.50
C GLY A 825 -29.34 -2.86 34.93
N TYR A 826 -29.73 -2.73 33.66
CA TYR A 826 -30.57 -3.75 33.00
C TYR A 826 -29.87 -5.12 32.94
N ARG A 827 -28.56 -5.15 32.65
CA ARG A 827 -27.79 -6.40 32.68
C ARG A 827 -27.64 -6.94 34.11
N SER A 828 -27.52 -6.09 35.12
CA SER A 828 -27.50 -6.51 36.54
C SER A 828 -28.80 -7.21 36.94
N VAL A 829 -29.96 -6.65 36.59
CA VAL A 829 -31.27 -7.29 36.81
C VAL A 829 -31.35 -8.66 36.14
N MET A 830 -30.93 -8.75 34.87
CA MET A 830 -30.93 -10.00 34.09
C MET A 830 -29.96 -11.06 34.65
N SER A 831 -28.75 -10.68 35.08
CA SER A 831 -27.77 -11.58 35.68
C SER A 831 -28.23 -12.10 37.05
N VAL A 832 -28.92 -11.27 37.84
CA VAL A 832 -29.52 -11.70 39.13
C VAL A 832 -30.59 -12.75 38.88
N GLN A 833 -31.57 -12.46 38.01
CA GLN A 833 -32.62 -13.41 37.63
C GLN A 833 -32.02 -14.74 37.13
N SER A 834 -31.08 -14.67 36.18
CA SER A 834 -30.58 -15.85 35.46
C SER A 834 -29.52 -16.65 36.24
N SER A 835 -28.42 -16.00 36.63
CA SER A 835 -27.24 -16.67 37.22
C SER A 835 -27.28 -16.76 38.75
N LEU A 836 -28.06 -15.91 39.42
CA LEU A 836 -28.13 -15.88 40.88
C LEU A 836 -29.46 -16.42 41.45
N VAL A 837 -30.52 -16.57 40.65
CA VAL A 837 -31.79 -17.16 41.12
C VAL A 837 -32.18 -18.42 40.36
N MET A 838 -32.33 -18.35 39.03
CA MET A 838 -32.72 -19.53 38.24
C MET A 838 -31.64 -20.62 38.28
N HIS A 839 -30.36 -20.27 38.15
CA HIS A 839 -29.26 -21.24 38.23
C HIS A 839 -29.22 -22.03 39.55
N PRO A 840 -29.21 -21.43 40.77
CA PRO A 840 -29.21 -22.23 42.00
C PRO A 840 -30.45 -23.10 42.19
N ILE A 841 -31.64 -22.67 41.73
CA ILE A 841 -32.84 -23.53 41.77
C ILE A 841 -32.66 -24.72 40.82
N TYR A 842 -32.18 -24.49 39.59
CA TYR A 842 -31.97 -25.54 38.59
C TYR A 842 -30.88 -26.55 39.01
N GLU A 843 -29.74 -26.08 39.52
CA GLU A 843 -28.59 -26.91 39.88
C GLU A 843 -28.76 -27.58 41.25
N PHE A 844 -29.24 -26.85 42.26
CA PHE A 844 -29.22 -27.29 43.66
C PHE A 844 -30.59 -27.56 44.29
N GLY A 845 -31.68 -27.13 43.64
CA GLY A 845 -33.04 -27.29 44.16
C GLY A 845 -33.61 -28.70 43.98
N SER A 846 -34.68 -29.01 44.71
CA SER A 846 -35.50 -30.21 44.49
C SER A 846 -36.26 -30.12 43.16
N GLN A 847 -36.80 -31.24 42.67
CA GLN A 847 -37.62 -31.22 41.44
C GLN A 847 -38.87 -30.34 41.61
N GLU A 848 -39.53 -30.42 42.77
CA GLU A 848 -40.70 -29.61 43.12
C GLU A 848 -40.39 -28.10 43.11
N GLN A 849 -39.21 -27.70 43.59
CA GLN A 849 -38.75 -26.31 43.52
C GLN A 849 -38.53 -25.87 42.06
N LYS A 850 -37.95 -26.74 41.22
CA LYS A 850 -37.73 -26.44 39.79
C LYS A 850 -39.06 -26.23 39.06
N ASP A 851 -40.01 -27.14 39.25
CA ASP A 851 -41.34 -27.07 38.65
C ASP A 851 -42.18 -25.89 39.19
N LYS A 852 -42.08 -25.56 40.48
CA LYS A 852 -42.80 -24.44 41.12
C LYS A 852 -42.34 -23.06 40.62
N TYR A 853 -41.03 -22.87 40.40
CA TYR A 853 -40.44 -21.55 40.18
C TYR A 853 -39.87 -21.30 38.77
N LEU A 854 -39.14 -22.25 38.14
CA LEU A 854 -38.30 -21.95 36.97
C LEU A 854 -39.10 -21.42 35.77
N THR A 855 -40.24 -22.05 35.45
CA THR A 855 -41.08 -21.63 34.31
C THR A 855 -41.69 -20.25 34.47
N LYS A 856 -41.91 -19.79 35.71
CA LYS A 856 -42.39 -18.43 36.00
C LYS A 856 -41.27 -17.40 35.97
N LEU A 857 -40.08 -17.78 36.47
CA LEU A 857 -38.86 -16.95 36.41
C LEU A 857 -38.40 -16.73 34.96
N ALA A 858 -38.46 -17.77 34.12
CA ALA A 858 -38.06 -17.74 32.72
C ALA A 858 -38.88 -16.75 31.88
N LYS A 859 -40.20 -16.70 32.12
CA LYS A 859 -41.10 -15.72 31.49
C LYS A 859 -41.03 -14.31 32.10
N GLY A 860 -40.35 -14.13 33.24
CA GLY A 860 -40.39 -12.89 34.00
C GLY A 860 -41.73 -12.60 34.71
N GLU A 861 -42.61 -13.60 34.84
CA GLU A 861 -43.85 -13.49 35.63
C GLU A 861 -43.54 -13.16 37.10
N ILE A 862 -42.52 -13.84 37.65
CA ILE A 862 -41.99 -13.60 39.01
C ILE A 862 -40.53 -13.13 38.95
N VAL A 863 -40.19 -12.21 39.86
CA VAL A 863 -38.88 -11.57 39.96
C VAL A 863 -38.07 -12.17 41.10
N GLY A 864 -36.81 -12.51 40.84
CA GLY A 864 -35.87 -13.06 41.82
C GLY A 864 -34.86 -12.04 42.34
N ALA A 865 -34.44 -12.21 43.60
CA ALA A 865 -33.28 -11.54 44.21
C ALA A 865 -32.35 -12.54 44.94
N PHE A 866 -31.10 -12.17 45.20
CA PHE A 866 -30.06 -13.05 45.77
C PHE A 866 -29.38 -12.42 47.00
N GLY A 867 -29.71 -12.90 48.19
CA GLY A 867 -29.22 -12.40 49.47
C GLY A 867 -27.96 -13.11 49.95
N LEU A 868 -26.78 -12.55 49.65
CA LEU A 868 -25.50 -13.05 50.18
C LEU A 868 -24.80 -12.01 51.06
N THR A 869 -24.48 -10.84 50.48
CA THR A 869 -23.71 -9.74 51.10
C THR A 869 -24.44 -9.07 52.26
N GLU A 870 -23.68 -8.70 53.29
CA GLU A 870 -24.16 -8.11 54.55
C GLU A 870 -23.40 -6.80 54.86
N PRO A 871 -23.90 -5.93 55.76
CA PRO A 871 -23.24 -4.68 56.11
C PRO A 871 -21.77 -4.86 56.56
N ASN A 872 -21.50 -5.93 57.31
CA ASN A 872 -20.17 -6.26 57.83
C ASN A 872 -19.37 -7.20 56.89
N HIS A 873 -20.04 -7.89 55.96
CA HIS A 873 -19.48 -9.00 55.17
C HIS A 873 -19.72 -8.82 53.67
N GLY A 874 -18.79 -8.12 53.03
CA GLY A 874 -18.68 -7.92 51.59
C GLY A 874 -17.74 -8.91 50.90
N SER A 875 -16.43 -8.65 50.98
CA SER A 875 -15.39 -9.48 50.33
C SER A 875 -15.14 -10.83 51.02
N ASP A 876 -15.47 -10.96 52.30
CA ASP A 876 -15.45 -12.21 53.05
C ASP A 876 -16.90 -12.66 53.37
N PRO A 877 -17.50 -13.54 52.55
CA PRO A 877 -18.80 -14.13 52.85
C PRO A 877 -18.70 -15.35 53.81
N SER A 878 -17.50 -15.77 54.25
CA SER A 878 -17.34 -16.91 55.17
C SER A 878 -17.76 -16.58 56.60
N SER A 879 -17.59 -15.32 57.01
CA SER A 879 -17.90 -14.83 58.35
C SER A 879 -19.35 -14.37 58.54
N MET A 880 -20.26 -14.67 57.60
CA MET A 880 -21.63 -14.11 57.59
C MET A 880 -22.40 -14.29 58.92
N GLU A 881 -23.12 -13.24 59.30
CA GLU A 881 -23.90 -13.11 60.54
C GLU A 881 -25.34 -13.64 60.39
N THR A 882 -25.92 -13.59 59.18
CA THR A 882 -27.29 -14.12 58.95
C THR A 882 -27.32 -15.61 59.25
N TYR A 883 -28.18 -16.00 60.20
CA TYR A 883 -28.29 -17.38 60.65
C TYR A 883 -29.67 -17.97 60.41
N ALA A 884 -29.71 -19.29 60.32
CA ALA A 884 -30.92 -20.11 60.35
C ALA A 884 -30.89 -21.04 61.57
N HIS A 885 -32.05 -21.30 62.17
CA HIS A 885 -32.20 -22.24 63.28
C HIS A 885 -33.37 -23.20 63.02
N LYS A 886 -33.15 -24.51 63.07
CA LYS A 886 -34.18 -25.51 62.79
C LYS A 886 -35.08 -25.76 64.00
N ILE A 887 -36.40 -25.74 63.78
CA ILE A 887 -37.43 -26.12 64.75
C ILE A 887 -38.44 -27.02 64.02
N GLY A 888 -38.42 -28.32 64.33
CA GLY A 888 -39.23 -29.30 63.60
C GLY A 888 -38.90 -29.32 62.11
N HIS A 889 -39.89 -29.10 61.25
CA HIS A 889 -39.77 -29.02 59.79
C HIS A 889 -39.72 -27.56 59.26
N THR A 890 -39.27 -26.63 60.10
CA THR A 890 -39.18 -25.20 59.77
C THR A 890 -37.83 -24.65 60.20
N TYR A 891 -37.29 -23.70 59.45
CA TYR A 891 -36.11 -22.92 59.81
C TYR A 891 -36.53 -21.48 60.14
N ILE A 892 -36.04 -20.93 61.24
CA ILE A 892 -36.22 -19.51 61.58
C ILE A 892 -34.95 -18.75 61.18
N LEU A 893 -35.08 -17.84 60.23
CA LEU A 893 -34.00 -17.01 59.69
C LEU A 893 -33.97 -15.63 60.34
N ASN A 894 -32.77 -15.17 60.69
CA ASN A 894 -32.52 -13.84 61.24
C ASN A 894 -31.25 -13.24 60.64
N GLY A 895 -31.29 -11.95 60.27
CA GLY A 895 -30.13 -11.22 59.77
C GLY A 895 -30.50 -10.08 58.82
N THR A 896 -29.50 -9.46 58.19
CA THR A 896 -29.71 -8.41 57.18
C THR A 896 -28.73 -8.55 56.03
N LYS A 897 -29.26 -8.71 54.82
CA LYS A 897 -28.51 -8.61 53.56
C LYS A 897 -28.64 -7.20 52.98
N THR A 898 -27.62 -6.70 52.30
CA THR A 898 -27.59 -5.32 51.77
C THR A 898 -26.97 -5.25 50.37
N TRP A 899 -27.24 -4.16 49.65
CA TRP A 899 -26.88 -3.97 48.23
C TRP A 899 -27.47 -5.03 47.29
N ILE A 900 -28.67 -5.52 47.59
CA ILE A 900 -29.31 -6.60 46.85
C ILE A 900 -30.16 -6.03 45.71
N THR A 901 -29.69 -6.20 44.47
CA THR A 901 -30.48 -5.90 43.26
C THR A 901 -31.79 -6.70 43.25
N ASN A 902 -32.85 -6.08 42.71
CA ASN A 902 -34.24 -6.58 42.66
C ASN A 902 -35.00 -6.67 44.00
N SER A 903 -34.37 -6.66 45.19
CA SER A 903 -35.06 -7.06 46.42
C SER A 903 -36.38 -6.32 46.75
N PRO A 904 -36.58 -5.01 46.46
CA PRO A 904 -37.85 -4.34 46.74
C PRO A 904 -39.02 -4.78 45.84
N ILE A 905 -38.73 -5.29 44.63
CA ILE A 905 -39.74 -5.78 43.67
C ILE A 905 -39.80 -7.31 43.58
N ALA A 906 -38.80 -8.01 44.12
CA ALA A 906 -38.70 -9.46 44.06
C ALA A 906 -39.89 -10.15 44.73
N ASP A 907 -40.35 -11.23 44.11
CA ASP A 907 -41.41 -12.10 44.62
C ASP A 907 -40.82 -13.34 45.30
N ILE A 908 -39.60 -13.75 44.90
CA ILE A 908 -38.79 -14.75 45.61
C ILE A 908 -37.36 -14.24 45.87
N LEU A 909 -36.76 -14.66 46.99
CA LEU A 909 -35.41 -14.30 47.39
C LEU A 909 -34.60 -15.55 47.77
N ILE A 910 -33.46 -15.76 47.09
CA ILE A 910 -32.50 -16.82 47.41
C ILE A 910 -31.52 -16.27 48.46
N VAL A 911 -31.71 -16.63 49.73
CA VAL A 911 -30.89 -16.15 50.84
C VAL A 911 -29.90 -17.23 51.29
N TRP A 912 -28.64 -16.85 51.49
CA TRP A 912 -27.63 -17.70 52.10
C TRP A 912 -27.47 -17.35 53.58
N ALA A 913 -27.66 -18.34 54.44
CA ALA A 913 -27.60 -18.19 55.90
C ALA A 913 -26.85 -19.35 56.54
N LYS A 914 -26.23 -19.10 57.70
CA LYS A 914 -25.45 -20.07 58.46
C LYS A 914 -26.35 -20.83 59.44
N CYS A 915 -26.47 -22.15 59.28
CA CYS A 915 -27.26 -23.00 60.18
C CYS A 915 -26.57 -23.13 61.54
N LYS A 916 -27.32 -22.92 62.63
CA LYS A 916 -26.78 -22.99 64.00
C LYS A 916 -26.41 -24.40 64.44
N GLU A 917 -27.00 -25.42 63.80
CA GLU A 917 -26.88 -26.82 64.20
C GLU A 917 -25.53 -27.44 63.80
N ASP A 918 -24.98 -27.02 62.64
CA ASP A 918 -23.77 -27.58 62.05
C ASP A 918 -22.76 -26.52 61.56
N ASN A 919 -23.05 -25.23 61.79
CA ASN A 919 -22.29 -24.07 61.29
C ASN A 919 -22.14 -23.99 59.77
N LYS A 920 -22.87 -24.81 58.98
CA LYS A 920 -22.80 -24.79 57.51
C LYS A 920 -23.68 -23.70 56.93
N ILE A 921 -23.25 -23.13 55.83
CA ILE A 921 -24.06 -22.20 55.03
C ILE A 921 -25.02 -23.01 54.15
N ARG A 922 -26.31 -22.70 54.18
CA ARG A 922 -27.35 -23.26 53.29
C ARG A 922 -28.06 -22.15 52.52
N GLY A 923 -28.67 -22.52 51.39
CA GLY A 923 -29.50 -21.62 50.58
C GLY A 923 -30.98 -21.86 50.85
N PHE A 924 -31.74 -20.77 51.02
CA PHE A 924 -33.15 -20.77 51.38
C PHE A 924 -33.95 -19.96 50.37
N ILE A 925 -35.13 -20.44 49.98
CA ILE A 925 -36.07 -19.74 49.11
C ILE A 925 -37.12 -19.05 50.00
N LEU A 926 -37.08 -17.72 50.06
CA LEU A 926 -38.06 -16.92 50.78
C LEU A 926 -39.05 -16.31 49.78
N GLU A 927 -40.32 -16.21 50.15
CA GLU A 927 -41.39 -15.67 49.31
C GLU A 927 -41.88 -14.31 49.86
N LYS A 928 -42.21 -13.38 48.97
CA LYS A 928 -42.71 -12.05 49.33
C LYS A 928 -44.01 -12.15 50.12
N GLY A 929 -44.05 -11.53 51.29
CA GLY A 929 -45.19 -11.59 52.21
C GLY A 929 -45.02 -12.57 53.37
N MET A 930 -43.92 -13.34 53.43
CA MET A 930 -43.52 -14.03 54.66
C MET A 930 -43.41 -13.06 55.83
N LYS A 931 -43.89 -13.47 57.00
CA LYS A 931 -43.86 -12.65 58.23
C LYS A 931 -42.40 -12.41 58.66
N GLY A 932 -42.09 -11.16 59.04
CA GLY A 932 -40.74 -10.76 59.48
C GLY A 932 -39.76 -10.42 58.34
N LEU A 933 -40.20 -10.51 57.08
CA LEU A 933 -39.38 -10.25 55.89
C LEU A 933 -39.65 -8.84 55.34
N PHE A 934 -38.63 -7.99 55.27
CA PHE A 934 -38.73 -6.62 54.75
C PHE A 934 -37.63 -6.34 53.72
N THR A 935 -37.98 -5.66 52.62
CA THR A 935 -37.04 -5.35 51.52
C THR A 935 -37.00 -3.86 51.16
N PRO A 936 -36.52 -2.98 52.07
CA PRO A 936 -36.45 -1.55 51.82
C PRO A 936 -35.46 -1.20 50.70
N THR A 937 -35.75 -0.14 49.94
CA THR A 937 -34.94 0.36 48.83
C THR A 937 -33.74 1.16 49.33
N ILE A 938 -32.62 1.12 48.59
CA ILE A 938 -31.45 1.98 48.80
C ILE A 938 -31.50 3.13 47.79
N GLU A 939 -31.69 4.35 48.31
CA GLU A 939 -31.75 5.60 47.54
C GLU A 939 -30.38 6.29 47.41
N GLY A 940 -30.28 7.28 46.53
CA GLY A 940 -29.09 8.15 46.41
C GLY A 940 -27.91 7.50 45.66
N LYS A 941 -28.18 6.50 44.81
CA LYS A 941 -27.14 5.77 44.09
C LYS A 941 -26.57 6.64 42.97
N LEU A 942 -25.25 6.84 42.94
CA LEU A 942 -24.56 7.53 41.83
C LEU A 942 -24.16 6.60 40.67
N SER A 943 -24.66 5.35 40.69
CA SER A 943 -24.32 4.28 39.74
C SER A 943 -25.44 3.24 39.73
N LEU A 944 -25.64 2.54 38.61
CA LEU A 944 -26.72 1.56 38.43
C LEU A 944 -28.10 2.12 38.82
N ARG A 945 -28.37 3.37 38.43
CA ARG A 945 -29.63 4.09 38.76
C ARG A 945 -30.85 3.50 38.05
N ALA A 946 -30.64 2.86 36.89
CA ALA A 946 -31.67 2.17 36.13
C ALA A 946 -31.90 0.70 36.54
N SER A 947 -31.38 0.27 37.69
CA SER A 947 -31.84 -0.95 38.39
C SER A 947 -32.34 -0.58 39.78
N ILE A 948 -33.27 -1.36 40.32
CA ILE A 948 -33.68 -1.21 41.73
C ILE A 948 -32.81 -2.08 42.63
N THR A 949 -32.42 -1.53 43.78
CA THR A 949 -31.51 -2.15 44.74
C THR A 949 -32.02 -1.87 46.15
N GLY A 950 -31.95 -2.86 47.03
CA GLY A 950 -32.45 -2.74 48.39
C GLY A 950 -31.67 -3.58 49.38
N MET A 951 -32.29 -3.79 50.54
CA MET A 951 -31.85 -4.73 51.57
C MET A 951 -32.77 -5.95 51.60
N ILE A 952 -32.42 -6.94 52.44
CA ILE A 952 -33.32 -8.01 52.89
C ILE A 952 -33.13 -8.09 54.40
N MET A 953 -34.09 -7.60 55.16
CA MET A 953 -34.13 -7.71 56.62
C MET A 953 -35.01 -8.90 56.99
N MET A 954 -34.51 -9.75 57.88
CA MET A 954 -35.18 -10.95 58.37
C MET A 954 -35.20 -10.91 59.89
N ASP A 955 -36.40 -10.77 60.45
CA ASP A 955 -36.69 -10.82 61.88
C ASP A 955 -37.62 -12.01 62.16
N GLY A 956 -37.06 -13.10 62.66
CA GLY A 956 -37.82 -14.33 62.96
C GLY A 956 -38.53 -14.98 61.77
N VAL A 957 -37.98 -14.92 60.55
CA VAL A 957 -38.67 -15.40 59.34
C VAL A 957 -38.75 -16.93 59.32
N GLU A 958 -39.97 -17.47 59.42
CA GLU A 958 -40.26 -18.90 59.31
C GLU A 958 -40.22 -19.37 57.84
N VAL A 959 -39.31 -20.30 57.53
CA VAL A 959 -39.11 -20.89 56.20
C VAL A 959 -39.28 -22.41 56.28
N PRO A 960 -40.24 -23.02 55.55
CA PRO A 960 -40.41 -24.47 55.55
C PRO A 960 -39.20 -25.26 55.04
N GLU A 961 -39.04 -26.51 55.49
CA GLU A 961 -37.93 -27.39 55.10
C GLU A 961 -37.89 -27.66 53.58
N GLU A 962 -39.04 -27.73 52.91
CA GLU A 962 -39.17 -27.86 51.47
C GLU A 962 -38.76 -26.61 50.66
N ASN A 963 -38.48 -25.48 51.33
CA ASN A 963 -37.92 -24.27 50.70
C ASN A 963 -36.39 -24.14 50.90
N VAL A 964 -35.72 -25.12 51.50
CA VAL A 964 -34.23 -25.21 51.54
C VAL A 964 -33.71 -25.83 50.25
N LEU A 965 -32.61 -25.33 49.67
CA LEU A 965 -31.95 -25.97 48.52
C LEU A 965 -31.23 -27.25 48.99
N PRO A 966 -31.71 -28.48 48.66
CA PRO A 966 -31.24 -29.69 49.35
C PRO A 966 -29.90 -30.23 48.85
N HIS A 967 -29.47 -29.90 47.63
CA HIS A 967 -28.30 -30.52 46.99
C HIS A 967 -27.00 -29.69 47.12
N ILE A 968 -26.95 -28.72 48.04
CA ILE A 968 -25.76 -27.89 48.25
C ILE A 968 -25.58 -27.41 49.69
N GLU A 969 -24.32 -27.34 50.13
CA GLU A 969 -23.92 -26.77 51.41
C GLU A 969 -22.56 -26.04 51.29
N GLY A 970 -22.32 -25.10 52.21
CA GLY A 970 -21.12 -24.28 52.27
C GLY A 970 -21.00 -23.26 51.14
N LEU A 971 -19.85 -22.58 51.09
CA LEU A 971 -19.58 -21.50 50.13
C LEU A 971 -19.55 -21.94 48.66
N LYS A 972 -19.50 -23.25 48.37
CA LYS A 972 -19.53 -23.79 47.00
C LYS A 972 -20.81 -23.35 46.27
N GLY A 973 -21.96 -23.34 46.95
CA GLY A 973 -23.24 -22.89 46.38
C GLY A 973 -23.22 -21.45 45.87
N PRO A 974 -23.01 -20.44 46.73
CA PRO A 974 -22.98 -19.05 46.29
C PRO A 974 -21.83 -18.77 45.32
N PHE A 975 -20.65 -19.38 45.48
CA PHE A 975 -19.54 -19.18 44.54
C PHE A 975 -19.81 -19.74 43.14
N THR A 976 -20.54 -20.86 42.99
CA THR A 976 -20.96 -21.36 41.66
C THR A 976 -21.93 -20.39 40.98
N CYS A 977 -22.85 -19.78 41.72
CA CYS A 977 -23.78 -18.77 41.21
C CYS A 977 -23.03 -17.50 40.77
N LEU A 978 -22.17 -16.99 41.65
CA LEU A 978 -21.33 -15.81 41.38
C LEU A 978 -20.41 -16.02 40.18
N ASN A 979 -19.84 -17.22 40.00
CA ASN A 979 -18.99 -17.50 38.83
C ASN A 979 -19.77 -17.45 37.51
N ASN A 980 -21.05 -17.84 37.49
CA ASN A 980 -21.91 -17.65 36.31
C ASN A 980 -22.26 -16.18 36.06
N ALA A 981 -22.53 -15.41 37.12
CA ALA A 981 -22.82 -13.98 37.01
C ALA A 981 -21.59 -13.19 36.52
N ARG A 982 -20.41 -13.41 37.14
CA ARG A 982 -19.10 -12.85 36.75
C ARG A 982 -18.76 -13.07 35.27
N TYR A 983 -19.06 -14.27 34.75
CA TYR A 983 -18.87 -14.59 33.34
C TYR A 983 -19.74 -13.70 32.44
N GLY A 984 -21.02 -13.50 32.79
CA GLY A 984 -21.92 -12.59 32.09
C GLY A 984 -21.47 -11.12 32.17
N ILE A 985 -20.98 -10.67 33.34
CA ILE A 985 -20.41 -9.32 33.52
C ILE A 985 -19.20 -9.11 32.61
N ALA A 986 -18.30 -10.08 32.51
CA ALA A 986 -17.07 -9.97 31.73
C ALA A 986 -17.34 -9.70 30.23
N TRP A 987 -18.43 -10.25 29.67
CA TRP A 987 -18.94 -9.89 28.35
C TRP A 987 -19.68 -8.55 28.34
N GLY A 988 -20.57 -8.34 29.33
CA GLY A 988 -21.46 -7.18 29.38
C GLY A 988 -20.70 -5.85 29.34
N VAL A 989 -19.67 -5.70 30.19
CA VAL A 989 -18.90 -4.45 30.29
C VAL A 989 -18.16 -4.09 29.00
N LEU A 990 -17.86 -5.08 28.14
CA LEU A 990 -17.30 -4.83 26.80
C LEU A 990 -18.33 -4.20 25.86
N GLY A 991 -19.62 -4.58 25.97
CA GLY A 991 -20.71 -3.90 25.25
C GLY A 991 -20.87 -2.43 25.64
N ALA A 992 -20.69 -2.10 26.93
CA ALA A 992 -20.63 -0.72 27.40
C ALA A 992 -19.37 0.02 26.89
N ALA A 993 -18.20 -0.65 26.85
CA ALA A 993 -16.98 -0.07 26.31
C ALA A 993 -17.08 0.22 24.80
N GLU A 994 -17.68 -0.69 24.03
CA GLU A 994 -18.00 -0.52 22.61
C GLU A 994 -18.97 0.66 22.38
N PHE A 995 -20.01 0.79 23.21
CA PHE A 995 -20.93 1.95 23.15
C PHE A 995 -20.15 3.26 23.35
N CYS A 996 -19.31 3.33 24.39
CA CYS A 996 -18.47 4.51 24.66
C CYS A 996 -17.53 4.84 23.50
N LEU A 997 -16.89 3.82 22.89
CA LEU A 997 -16.01 4.01 21.74
C LEU A 997 -16.77 4.51 20.51
N ALA A 998 -17.89 3.87 20.15
CA ALA A 998 -18.70 4.27 19.00
C ALA A 998 -19.24 5.69 19.15
N GLN A 999 -19.80 6.02 20.32
CA GLN A 999 -20.36 7.34 20.61
C GLN A 999 -19.31 8.45 20.61
N ALA A 1000 -18.10 8.21 21.16
CA ALA A 1000 -17.00 9.16 21.15
C ALA A 1000 -16.35 9.30 19.77
N ARG A 1001 -16.22 8.21 19.01
CA ARG A 1001 -15.75 8.22 17.60
C ARG A 1001 -16.67 9.07 16.73
N GLN A 1002 -17.98 8.84 16.81
CA GLN A 1002 -18.96 9.62 16.04
C GLN A 1002 -18.91 11.11 16.44
N TYR A 1003 -18.95 11.40 17.75
CA TYR A 1003 -18.82 12.77 18.24
C TYR A 1003 -17.53 13.45 17.76
N ALA A 1004 -16.40 12.74 17.69
CA ALA A 1004 -15.13 13.30 17.23
C ALA A 1004 -15.05 13.53 15.70
N LEU A 1005 -15.85 12.81 14.91
CA LEU A 1005 -16.00 13.06 13.47
C LEU A 1005 -16.88 14.29 13.21
N ASP A 1006 -17.97 14.43 13.95
CA ASP A 1006 -18.93 15.53 13.79
C ASP A 1006 -18.45 16.85 14.41
N ARG A 1007 -17.84 16.78 15.60
CA ARG A 1007 -17.37 17.96 16.34
C ARG A 1007 -16.09 18.51 15.72
N ARG A 1008 -16.09 19.81 15.42
CA ARG A 1008 -14.91 20.54 14.93
C ARG A 1008 -14.32 21.49 15.97
N GLN A 1009 -13.00 21.58 15.99
CA GLN A 1009 -12.21 22.64 16.64
C GLN A 1009 -11.01 22.99 15.74
N PHE A 1010 -10.51 24.23 15.81
CA PHE A 1010 -9.41 24.70 14.95
C PHE A 1010 -9.66 24.45 13.43
N GLY A 1011 -10.92 24.53 13.00
CA GLY A 1011 -11.38 24.28 11.63
C GLY A 1011 -11.59 22.81 11.23
N VAL A 1012 -11.03 21.86 11.98
CA VAL A 1012 -10.97 20.42 11.63
C VAL A 1012 -11.79 19.55 12.60
N PRO A 1013 -12.23 18.33 12.20
CA PRO A 1013 -12.80 17.35 13.11
C PRO A 1013 -11.84 16.96 14.24
N LEU A 1014 -12.36 16.68 15.44
CA LEU A 1014 -11.52 16.21 16.56
C LEU A 1014 -10.79 14.90 16.25
N ALA A 1015 -11.40 14.03 15.45
CA ALA A 1015 -10.81 12.77 14.99
C ALA A 1015 -9.54 12.93 14.11
N ARG A 1016 -9.16 14.16 13.73
CA ARG A 1016 -7.88 14.45 13.05
C ARG A 1016 -6.68 14.53 14.01
N PHE A 1017 -6.89 14.79 15.30
CA PHE A 1017 -5.79 14.97 16.25
C PHE A 1017 -5.23 13.62 16.73
N GLN A 1018 -3.90 13.48 16.71
CA GLN A 1018 -3.20 12.24 17.07
C GLN A 1018 -3.57 11.71 18.46
N LEU A 1019 -3.75 12.59 19.46
CA LEU A 1019 -4.15 12.20 20.81
C LEU A 1019 -5.56 11.58 20.87
N ILE A 1020 -6.48 12.01 19.99
CA ILE A 1020 -7.83 11.45 19.88
C ILE A 1020 -7.76 10.09 19.16
N GLN A 1021 -6.97 9.99 18.09
CA GLN A 1021 -6.75 8.73 17.37
C GLN A 1021 -6.10 7.66 18.26
N LYS A 1022 -5.11 8.03 19.08
CA LYS A 1022 -4.49 7.11 20.06
C LYS A 1022 -5.54 6.55 21.03
N LYS A 1023 -6.38 7.42 21.61
CA LYS A 1023 -7.46 6.99 22.53
C LYS A 1023 -8.41 5.97 21.90
N PHE A 1024 -8.73 6.12 20.60
CA PHE A 1024 -9.54 5.14 19.87
C PHE A 1024 -8.79 3.84 19.59
N ALA A 1025 -7.50 3.90 19.23
CA ALA A 1025 -6.67 2.71 19.00
C ALA A 1025 -6.48 1.89 20.29
N ASP A 1026 -6.21 2.56 21.41
CA ASP A 1026 -6.10 1.94 22.74
C ASP A 1026 -7.40 1.19 23.09
N ALA A 1027 -8.55 1.88 22.99
CA ALA A 1027 -9.85 1.32 23.34
C ALA A 1027 -10.28 0.17 22.42
N ASN A 1028 -10.06 0.29 21.11
CA ASN A 1028 -10.40 -0.74 20.13
C ASN A 1028 -9.58 -2.03 20.35
N THR A 1029 -8.30 -1.88 20.67
CA THR A 1029 -7.39 -3.01 20.97
C THR A 1029 -7.85 -3.76 22.21
N GLU A 1030 -8.10 -3.05 23.32
CA GLU A 1030 -8.50 -3.65 24.60
C GLU A 1030 -9.88 -4.33 24.53
N ILE A 1031 -10.83 -3.76 23.77
CA ILE A 1031 -12.13 -4.41 23.47
C ILE A 1031 -11.93 -5.71 22.70
N ALA A 1032 -11.16 -5.69 21.60
CA ALA A 1032 -10.95 -6.88 20.77
C ALA A 1032 -10.26 -8.01 21.56
N LEU A 1033 -9.26 -7.69 22.38
CA LEU A 1033 -8.60 -8.65 23.28
C LEU A 1033 -9.55 -9.20 24.35
N GLY A 1034 -10.36 -8.33 24.97
CA GLY A 1034 -11.37 -8.71 25.96
C GLY A 1034 -12.41 -9.69 25.39
N LEU A 1035 -12.91 -9.43 24.18
CA LEU A 1035 -13.89 -10.27 23.50
C LEU A 1035 -13.31 -11.67 23.18
N GLN A 1036 -12.09 -11.76 22.66
CA GLN A 1036 -11.44 -13.06 22.40
C GLN A 1036 -11.23 -13.87 23.70
N GLY A 1037 -10.85 -13.19 24.79
CA GLY A 1037 -10.74 -13.80 26.11
C GLY A 1037 -12.07 -14.37 26.61
N CYS A 1038 -13.15 -13.57 26.55
CA CYS A 1038 -14.49 -13.97 26.96
C CYS A 1038 -15.07 -15.10 26.09
N LEU A 1039 -14.81 -15.07 24.79
CA LEU A 1039 -15.14 -16.15 23.84
C LEU A 1039 -14.42 -17.46 24.21
N ARG A 1040 -13.09 -17.45 24.38
CA ARG A 1040 -12.36 -18.69 24.69
C ARG A 1040 -12.77 -19.28 26.04
N VAL A 1041 -13.01 -18.45 27.05
CA VAL A 1041 -13.55 -18.89 28.35
C VAL A 1041 -14.97 -19.43 28.23
N GLY A 1042 -15.81 -18.86 27.35
CA GLY A 1042 -17.13 -19.42 27.02
C GLY A 1042 -17.04 -20.81 26.43
N ARG A 1043 -16.24 -20.98 25.37
CA ARG A 1043 -15.98 -22.29 24.75
C ARG A 1043 -15.43 -23.29 25.79
N LEU A 1044 -14.50 -22.90 26.66
CA LEU A 1044 -13.99 -23.77 27.74
C LEU A 1044 -15.06 -24.14 28.77
N LYS A 1045 -16.03 -23.27 29.05
CA LYS A 1045 -17.17 -23.54 29.93
C LYS A 1045 -18.13 -24.54 29.31
N ASP A 1046 -18.46 -24.38 28.02
CA ASP A 1046 -19.32 -25.31 27.28
C ASP A 1046 -18.60 -26.66 27.02
N GLU A 1047 -17.27 -26.67 26.91
CA GLU A 1047 -16.41 -27.88 26.91
C GLU A 1047 -16.33 -28.59 28.28
N GLY A 1048 -16.85 -28.00 29.36
CA GLY A 1048 -16.74 -28.53 30.73
C GLY A 1048 -15.33 -28.41 31.37
N LYS A 1049 -14.43 -27.61 30.78
CA LYS A 1049 -13.01 -27.46 31.14
C LYS A 1049 -12.69 -26.13 31.82
N ILE A 1050 -13.66 -25.55 32.53
CA ILE A 1050 -13.56 -24.22 33.11
C ILE A 1050 -12.95 -24.22 34.51
N ALA A 1051 -11.87 -23.45 34.70
CA ALA A 1051 -11.29 -23.12 36.00
C ALA A 1051 -11.85 -21.77 36.51
N PRO A 1052 -12.25 -21.63 37.80
CA PRO A 1052 -12.72 -20.35 38.37
C PRO A 1052 -11.74 -19.17 38.23
N GLU A 1053 -10.46 -19.47 38.12
CA GLU A 1053 -9.37 -18.54 37.88
C GLU A 1053 -9.53 -17.84 36.52
N LEU A 1054 -9.96 -18.56 35.48
CA LEU A 1054 -10.20 -17.98 34.15
C LEU A 1054 -11.36 -16.97 34.17
N ILE A 1055 -12.39 -17.24 34.97
CA ILE A 1055 -13.52 -16.31 35.18
C ILE A 1055 -13.03 -15.06 35.94
N SER A 1056 -12.18 -15.25 36.95
CA SER A 1056 -11.53 -14.14 37.67
C SER A 1056 -10.66 -13.27 36.76
N MET A 1057 -9.91 -13.89 35.85
CA MET A 1057 -9.09 -13.21 34.84
C MET A 1057 -9.93 -12.33 33.91
N ILE A 1058 -10.98 -12.88 33.28
CA ILE A 1058 -11.80 -12.08 32.35
C ILE A 1058 -12.65 -11.02 33.07
N LYS A 1059 -13.22 -11.31 34.25
CA LYS A 1059 -14.00 -10.31 35.02
C LYS A 1059 -13.12 -9.13 35.42
N ARG A 1060 -11.94 -9.41 35.99
CA ARG A 1060 -10.95 -8.39 36.36
C ARG A 1060 -10.54 -7.55 35.16
N ASN A 1061 -10.13 -8.19 34.06
CA ASN A 1061 -9.64 -7.49 32.88
C ASN A 1061 -10.72 -6.63 32.24
N SER A 1062 -11.87 -7.23 31.90
CA SER A 1062 -12.94 -6.54 31.17
C SER A 1062 -13.55 -5.40 31.99
N CYS A 1063 -13.76 -5.55 33.31
CA CYS A 1063 -14.25 -4.44 34.14
C CYS A 1063 -13.24 -3.28 34.24
N GLY A 1064 -11.96 -3.59 34.48
CA GLY A 1064 -10.91 -2.56 34.55
C GLY A 1064 -10.77 -1.81 33.23
N LYS A 1065 -10.64 -2.55 32.11
CA LYS A 1065 -10.50 -1.97 30.77
C LYS A 1065 -11.72 -1.21 30.30
N ALA A 1066 -12.94 -1.70 30.56
CA ALA A 1066 -14.15 -0.96 30.24
C ALA A 1066 -14.22 0.39 30.99
N LEU A 1067 -13.80 0.44 32.25
CA LEU A 1067 -13.76 1.68 33.05
C LEU A 1067 -12.66 2.65 32.58
N GLU A 1068 -11.47 2.15 32.23
CA GLU A 1068 -10.41 2.94 31.57
C GLU A 1068 -10.89 3.55 30.25
N ILE A 1069 -11.57 2.76 29.42
CA ILE A 1069 -12.13 3.18 28.14
C ILE A 1069 -13.23 4.23 28.34
N ALA A 1070 -14.21 3.98 29.22
CA ALA A 1070 -15.31 4.92 29.45
C ALA A 1070 -14.80 6.30 29.88
N ARG A 1071 -13.84 6.36 30.81
CA ARG A 1071 -13.14 7.60 31.20
C ARG A 1071 -12.45 8.27 30.02
N SER A 1072 -11.64 7.50 29.28
CA SER A 1072 -10.85 8.00 28.15
C SER A 1072 -11.73 8.53 27.01
N MET A 1073 -12.89 7.91 26.77
CA MET A 1073 -13.90 8.32 25.80
C MET A 1073 -14.71 9.53 26.28
N ARG A 1074 -15.04 9.61 27.58
CA ARG A 1074 -15.70 10.79 28.18
C ARG A 1074 -14.86 12.05 28.01
N GLU A 1075 -13.53 11.95 28.07
CA GLU A 1075 -12.63 13.08 27.79
C GLU A 1075 -12.74 13.61 26.37
N VAL A 1076 -12.98 12.75 25.36
CA VAL A 1076 -13.15 13.16 23.95
C VAL A 1076 -14.34 14.09 23.76
N LEU A 1077 -15.39 13.95 24.59
CA LEU A 1077 -16.56 14.81 24.56
C LEU A 1077 -16.35 16.19 25.23
N GLY A 1078 -15.28 16.34 26.02
CA GLY A 1078 -15.00 17.54 26.80
C GLY A 1078 -16.15 17.85 27.77
N GLY A 1079 -16.61 19.11 27.81
CA GLY A 1079 -17.70 19.56 28.68
C GLY A 1079 -19.07 18.90 28.40
N ASN A 1080 -19.31 18.39 27.19
CA ASN A 1080 -20.52 17.61 26.91
C ASN A 1080 -20.47 16.22 27.57
N GLY A 1081 -19.26 15.72 27.86
CA GLY A 1081 -19.04 14.40 28.44
C GLY A 1081 -19.50 14.25 29.89
N ILE A 1082 -19.98 15.30 30.56
CA ILE A 1082 -20.62 15.21 31.88
C ILE A 1082 -22.15 15.26 31.83
N SER A 1083 -22.76 15.41 30.65
CA SER A 1083 -24.23 15.34 30.49
C SER A 1083 -24.68 13.91 30.21
N ASP A 1084 -25.73 13.47 30.91
CA ASP A 1084 -26.33 12.14 30.73
C ASP A 1084 -27.00 11.99 29.36
N GLU A 1085 -27.35 13.10 28.69
CA GLU A 1085 -27.83 13.15 27.30
C GLU A 1085 -26.80 12.63 26.28
N TYR A 1086 -25.51 12.69 26.61
CA TYR A 1086 -24.43 12.11 25.79
C TYR A 1086 -24.03 10.68 26.23
N HIS A 1087 -24.71 10.15 27.25
CA HIS A 1087 -24.68 8.75 27.72
C HIS A 1087 -23.36 8.20 28.27
N ILE A 1088 -22.18 8.67 27.84
CA ILE A 1088 -20.89 8.09 28.26
C ILE A 1088 -20.66 8.25 29.78
N ILE A 1089 -21.06 9.37 30.40
CA ILE A 1089 -20.95 9.55 31.86
C ILE A 1089 -21.74 8.51 32.65
N ARG A 1090 -22.91 8.08 32.14
CA ARG A 1090 -23.76 7.04 32.73
C ARG A 1090 -23.04 5.69 32.69
N HIS A 1091 -22.41 5.33 31.57
CA HIS A 1091 -21.59 4.12 31.48
C HIS A 1091 -20.34 4.22 32.36
N GLU A 1092 -19.64 5.36 32.43
CA GLU A 1092 -18.50 5.55 33.34
C GLU A 1092 -18.90 5.32 34.81
N GLN A 1093 -19.99 5.96 35.25
CA GLN A 1093 -20.54 5.81 36.61
C GLN A 1093 -20.96 4.36 36.90
N ASN A 1094 -21.68 3.72 35.98
CA ASN A 1094 -22.06 2.30 36.08
C ASN A 1094 -20.86 1.37 36.24
N LEU A 1095 -19.81 1.59 35.44
CA LEU A 1095 -18.62 0.73 35.40
C LEU A 1095 -17.74 0.86 36.67
N VAL A 1096 -17.85 1.96 37.42
CA VAL A 1096 -17.27 2.02 38.78
C VAL A 1096 -17.85 0.91 39.65
N SER A 1097 -19.18 0.72 39.66
CA SER A 1097 -19.81 -0.33 40.46
C SER A 1097 -19.52 -1.73 39.94
N THR A 1098 -19.53 -1.98 38.62
CA THR A 1098 -19.24 -3.33 38.08
C THR A 1098 -17.78 -3.78 38.31
N ASN A 1099 -16.86 -2.82 38.49
CA ASN A 1099 -15.49 -3.10 38.90
C ASN A 1099 -15.37 -3.44 40.41
N THR A 1100 -16.30 -2.96 41.24
CA THR A 1100 -16.34 -3.20 42.70
C THR A 1100 -17.13 -4.46 43.09
N TYR A 1101 -18.39 -4.61 42.64
CA TYR A 1101 -19.27 -5.69 43.12
C TYR A 1101 -18.93 -7.05 42.48
N GLU A 1102 -19.47 -8.14 43.05
CA GLU A 1102 -19.17 -9.54 42.68
C GLU A 1102 -17.69 -9.97 42.85
N GLY A 1103 -16.89 -9.15 43.53
CA GLY A 1103 -15.45 -9.34 43.71
C GLY A 1103 -14.70 -8.18 43.10
N THR A 1104 -13.93 -7.46 43.93
CA THR A 1104 -13.15 -6.31 43.45
C THR A 1104 -12.06 -6.77 42.49
N HIS A 1105 -11.59 -5.85 41.65
CA HIS A 1105 -10.40 -6.01 40.82
C HIS A 1105 -9.20 -6.62 41.59
N ASP A 1106 -9.02 -6.23 42.85
CA ASP A 1106 -7.87 -6.63 43.66
C ASP A 1106 -8.10 -8.00 44.33
N ILE A 1107 -9.33 -8.32 44.76
CA ILE A 1107 -9.69 -9.68 45.19
C ILE A 1107 -9.48 -10.69 44.05
N HIS A 1108 -9.85 -10.35 42.82
CA HIS A 1108 -9.52 -11.19 41.66
C HIS A 1108 -8.02 -11.24 41.35
N SER A 1109 -7.27 -10.16 41.63
CA SER A 1109 -5.80 -10.19 41.54
C SER A 1109 -5.19 -11.18 42.55
N LEU A 1110 -5.71 -11.25 43.78
CA LEU A 1110 -5.26 -12.18 44.82
C LEU A 1110 -5.68 -13.64 44.53
N ILE A 1111 -6.84 -13.88 43.90
CA ILE A 1111 -7.24 -15.21 43.40
C ILE A 1111 -6.21 -15.72 42.38
N LEU A 1112 -5.86 -14.88 41.40
CA LEU A 1112 -4.85 -15.23 40.39
C LEU A 1112 -3.45 -15.37 40.99
N GLY A 1113 -3.06 -14.47 41.90
CA GLY A 1113 -1.77 -14.55 42.62
C GLY A 1113 -1.63 -15.87 43.40
N LYS A 1114 -2.69 -16.30 44.10
CA LYS A 1114 -2.73 -17.61 44.77
C LYS A 1114 -2.63 -18.78 43.80
N ALA A 1115 -3.33 -18.73 42.66
CA ALA A 1115 -3.28 -19.79 41.65
C ALA A 1115 -1.90 -19.89 40.97
N ILE A 1116 -1.20 -18.77 40.79
CA ILE A 1116 0.13 -18.72 40.16
C ILE A 1116 1.25 -19.13 41.13
N THR A 1117 1.16 -18.73 42.40
CA THR A 1117 2.23 -18.93 43.39
C THR A 1117 2.01 -20.10 44.34
N GLY A 1118 0.78 -20.62 44.44
CA GLY A 1118 0.35 -21.56 45.49
C GLY A 1118 0.07 -20.91 46.85
N HIS A 1119 0.54 -19.68 47.09
CA HIS A 1119 0.45 -19.01 48.39
C HIS A 1119 -0.78 -18.10 48.48
N GLN A 1120 -1.50 -18.17 49.60
CA GLN A 1120 -2.61 -17.23 49.87
C GLN A 1120 -2.06 -15.87 50.32
N ALA A 1121 -2.70 -14.78 49.89
CA ALA A 1121 -2.36 -13.41 50.30
C ALA A 1121 -3.62 -12.56 50.58
N PHE A 1122 -4.70 -13.20 51.03
CA PHE A 1122 -5.94 -12.55 51.46
C PHE A 1122 -5.88 -12.12 52.93
N THR A 1123 -5.17 -12.89 53.76
CA THR A 1123 -4.91 -12.61 55.17
C THR A 1123 -3.42 -12.67 55.46
N ALA A 1124 -2.92 -11.83 56.37
CA ALA A 1124 -1.51 -11.81 56.78
C ALA A 1124 -1.21 -12.86 57.88
N SER A 1125 -1.67 -14.09 57.67
CA SER A 1125 -1.71 -15.21 58.62
C SER A 1125 -0.91 -16.40 58.10
#